data_AF-A0A167KYI0-F1
#
_entry.id   AF-A0A167KYI0-F1
#
_cell.length_a   1.000
_cell.length_b   1.000
_cell.length_c   1.000
_cell.angle_alpha   90.00
_cell.angle_beta   90.00
_cell.angle_gamma   90.00
#
_symmetry.space_group_name_H-M   'P 1'
#
loop_
_entity.id
_entity.type
_entity.pdbx_description
1 polymer ?
#
loop_
_entity_poly.entity_id
_entity_poly.type
_entity_poly.pdbx_seq_one_letter_code
_entity_poly.pdbx_strand_id
1 'polypeptide(L)'
;MFLLLPLLSLLSLLHPALSQSCEQYAIPQTSTTCLCPPGFSGPTCSLPSCSGDLFQGTSRPAAQPAQGQLYSNLTASDCTCSTGWAGEGCNVCRSSSACQNAFWASNFNATIGGGVSAPDLTGVTPDQTGNQSVVCSTDSRVYASGELSCDVDNPTLASLFPQQSTLTILRILDPSLSPYPNVSSLPFPNSTILAQLWYAGVEQFFCTASSCSQTLNTSGAGSSDWMCQDLACTCRPNSDFCGKTAAMNLTATIDTLSGSLEISCDAVNASSSTGTACAFKQSVLEQLFGAGGLSMQNCVFGECVRQGVIDTALSSNSTTTSAAAAAGLSGGVIAGLAVVGAFVLAALLLLAWGLWDQRRARAGASGLAEAAAAEKPPGGIGLEWNDLSYTVTPSWLSKLLRGRARASHPESGLADEHSAEGGGKLILRGVSGRVEPGTMVAILGPSGAGKTTVVELLAGKRKEGRATGEVRYFSGADGLPLPRTPRVGFVDQSDVLPSNLTVRETLLFAARLRLPETMPDSEKQSRVFEVLNQLGLADVSETRIGSGEHRGVSGGEMRRVSIGCELVARPAVLILDEPTSGLDSVSAQKVASVLRELCHDPQNPTIVIASIHQPSSNLYRTFDKVMLLSAGRSLYYGDGGNAAAEYFAARGLPCAQGYNVADHLLDIASAPPDSLPAVQNGAAANGARHTPSEEGEKELNTDPHPSYEADRGPVPVPVPVANAAPVGAHVIRGQMRTSGRYAATFLTQLQVLSGREWKNLCRDISLFVAHLAVAIVLGVFTGGLYYKTGITIAGFQSRIGCLFFLGSLLSFSALSALHNLTVIRPLFLRERAGGYYSPTAWLLSRVIWDVIPLRIVPTIFVSTITYWMAGLSPEPANFFKFLLILILYALVLTLFNFFYAAIFSNGGIAILLSALFNLAQMTFAGFFVHLDSIPPVLRWLQWLCPLKYTLEALSVNEVNSGLMIEDTLSGVPVDVSAQLIMNLLFGFGDGNYYRDVLVLFAFIGAFGIALVGAVWFRLRETR
;
A
#
# COMPACT_ATOMS: atom_id res chain seq x y z
N MET A 1 60.06 2.75 74.68
CA MET A 1 61.12 3.64 74.16
C MET A 1 61.52 3.12 72.79
N PHE A 2 61.01 3.58 71.65
CA PHE A 2 60.01 4.62 71.33
C PHE A 2 59.00 4.01 70.31
N LEU A 3 57.85 4.60 69.98
CA LEU A 3 57.17 5.81 70.46
C LEU A 3 55.87 5.43 71.22
N LEU A 4 55.08 6.43 71.61
CA LEU A 4 53.67 6.32 72.01
C LEU A 4 53.01 7.67 71.69
N LEU A 5 52.50 7.82 70.46
CA LEU A 5 51.84 8.99 69.85
C LEU A 5 51.52 8.55 68.40
N PRO A 6 50.27 8.32 67.95
CA PRO A 6 49.02 8.97 68.35
C PRO A 6 47.79 8.03 68.44
N LEU A 7 47.30 7.69 69.64
CA LEU A 7 46.04 6.93 69.81
C LEU A 7 45.02 7.62 70.73
N LEU A 8 45.24 8.89 71.06
CA LEU A 8 44.53 9.64 72.11
C LEU A 8 43.86 10.94 71.62
N SER A 9 43.83 11.17 70.30
CA SER A 9 43.29 12.39 69.67
C SER A 9 42.00 12.18 68.87
N LEU A 10 41.37 11.00 68.95
CA LEU A 10 40.15 10.66 68.18
C LEU A 10 38.89 10.41 69.04
N LEU A 11 38.97 10.63 70.36
CA LEU A 11 37.91 10.26 71.32
C LEU A 11 37.30 11.46 72.07
N SER A 12 37.58 12.70 71.66
CA SER A 12 37.18 13.93 72.37
C SER A 12 36.26 14.87 71.59
N LEU A 13 35.68 14.43 70.45
CA LEU A 13 34.72 15.22 69.66
C LEU A 13 33.39 14.50 69.36
N LEU A 14 33.04 13.48 70.16
CA LEU A 14 31.69 12.93 70.22
C LEU A 14 30.83 13.71 71.24
N HIS A 15 30.49 14.95 70.89
CA HIS A 15 29.19 15.49 71.25
C HIS A 15 28.29 15.27 70.04
N PRO A 16 27.12 14.61 70.18
CA PRO A 16 26.11 14.66 69.13
C PRO A 16 25.55 16.08 69.10
N ALA A 17 26.05 16.89 68.17
CA ALA A 17 25.25 18.00 67.68
C ALA A 17 24.00 17.37 67.07
N LEU A 18 22.86 17.52 67.74
CA LEU A 18 21.55 17.15 67.22
C LEU A 18 21.30 17.99 65.96
N SER A 19 21.64 17.44 64.80
CA SER A 19 21.27 18.00 63.50
C SER A 19 19.76 17.87 63.37
N GLN A 20 19.05 18.92 63.74
CA GLN A 20 17.60 18.97 63.64
C GLN A 20 17.24 18.99 62.14
N SER A 21 16.57 17.95 61.67
CA SER A 21 16.11 17.88 60.27
C SER A 21 14.97 18.87 60.07
N CYS A 22 15.10 19.74 59.07
CA CYS A 22 13.99 20.57 58.61
C CYS A 22 12.90 19.68 58.01
N GLU A 23 11.66 19.84 58.46
CA GLU A 23 10.51 19.19 57.86
C GLU A 23 9.88 20.12 56.81
N GLN A 24 8.85 19.63 56.11
CA GLN A 24 7.90 20.49 55.41
C GLN A 24 8.51 21.42 54.35
N TYR A 25 9.27 20.86 53.41
CA TYR A 25 9.91 21.59 52.31
C TYR A 25 10.92 22.67 52.72
N ALA A 26 11.23 22.80 54.01
CA ALA A 26 12.03 23.90 54.53
C ALA A 26 13.52 23.74 54.24
N ILE A 27 14.17 24.85 53.92
CA ILE A 27 15.59 24.89 53.55
C ILE A 27 16.42 25.17 54.82
N PRO A 28 17.43 24.35 55.18
CA PRO A 28 18.29 24.62 56.33
C PRO A 28 19.15 25.86 56.08
N GLN A 29 19.04 26.87 56.95
CA GLN A 29 19.86 28.09 56.90
C GLN A 29 21.08 28.02 57.82
N THR A 30 20.91 27.42 59.00
CA THR A 30 22.00 27.13 59.94
C THR A 30 21.80 25.74 60.54
N SER A 31 22.75 25.23 61.32
CA SER A 31 22.64 23.93 62.00
C SER A 31 21.49 23.83 63.01
N THR A 32 20.80 24.94 63.30
CA THR A 32 19.68 25.02 64.27
C THR A 32 18.48 25.83 63.77
N THR A 33 18.45 26.26 62.49
CA THR A 33 17.33 27.07 61.95
C THR A 33 16.96 26.70 60.51
N CYS A 34 15.66 26.50 60.28
CA CYS A 34 15.07 26.20 58.99
C CYS A 34 14.30 27.42 58.43
N LEU A 35 14.36 27.62 57.12
CA LEU A 35 13.57 28.61 56.39
C LEU A 35 12.26 27.96 55.94
N CYS A 36 11.16 28.32 56.59
CA CYS A 36 9.85 27.67 56.41
C CYS A 36 9.11 28.19 55.17
N PRO A 37 8.39 27.33 54.43
CA PRO A 37 7.53 27.79 53.33
C PRO A 37 6.37 28.65 53.84
N PRO A 38 5.72 29.41 52.94
CA PRO A 38 4.48 30.10 53.25
C PRO A 38 3.48 29.16 53.93
N GLY A 39 2.87 29.62 55.03
CA GLY A 39 1.91 28.84 55.81
C GLY A 39 2.53 28.02 56.93
N PHE A 40 3.86 28.02 57.14
CA PHE A 40 4.52 27.25 58.19
C PHE A 40 5.50 28.09 59.04
N SER A 41 5.70 27.67 60.30
CA SER A 41 6.57 28.33 61.28
C SER A 41 7.10 27.32 62.32
N GLY A 42 7.85 27.82 63.30
CA GLY A 42 8.56 27.00 64.31
C GLY A 42 9.96 26.55 63.86
N PRO A 43 10.78 25.99 64.77
CA PRO A 43 12.21 25.73 64.53
C PRO A 43 12.47 24.67 63.45
N THR A 44 11.54 23.73 63.27
CA THR A 44 11.57 22.63 62.30
C THR A 44 10.64 22.84 61.10
N CYS A 45 9.90 23.97 61.05
CA CYS A 45 8.86 24.26 60.06
C CYS A 45 7.70 23.25 60.01
N SER A 46 7.55 22.43 61.05
CA SER A 46 6.54 21.37 61.14
C SER A 46 5.19 21.82 61.71
N LEU A 47 5.05 23.10 62.05
CA LEU A 47 3.81 23.69 62.56
C LEU A 47 3.25 24.67 61.51
N PRO A 48 2.01 24.50 61.04
CA PRO A 48 1.34 25.51 60.24
C PRO A 48 1.12 26.79 61.04
N SER A 49 1.09 27.89 60.29
CA SER A 49 0.90 29.25 60.78
C SER A 49 -0.58 29.63 60.75
N CYS A 50 -1.06 30.18 61.87
CA CYS A 50 -2.45 30.57 62.08
C CYS A 50 -2.55 32.06 62.38
N SER A 51 -3.56 32.70 61.79
CA SER A 51 -3.79 34.15 61.85
C SER A 51 -2.68 34.99 61.21
N GLY A 52 -3.02 36.24 60.83
CA GLY A 52 -2.11 37.14 60.11
C GLY A 52 -2.29 37.11 58.60
N ASP A 53 -1.24 37.48 57.86
CA ASP A 53 -1.19 37.58 56.39
C ASP A 53 0.10 36.94 55.83
N LEU A 54 0.14 36.72 54.51
CA LEU A 54 1.27 36.08 53.83
C LEU A 54 2.61 36.79 54.07
N PHE A 55 2.63 38.13 54.11
CA PHE A 55 3.86 38.94 54.19
C PHE A 55 4.50 38.96 55.58
N GLN A 56 3.84 38.42 56.60
CA GLN A 56 4.41 38.20 57.92
C GLN A 56 5.32 36.96 57.97
N GLY A 57 5.25 36.06 56.97
CA GLY A 57 6.15 34.91 56.87
C GLY A 57 6.16 34.04 58.13
N THR A 58 7.36 33.84 58.69
CA THR A 58 7.60 33.06 59.93
C THR A 58 7.29 33.81 61.22
N SER A 59 6.93 35.10 61.19
CA SER A 59 6.50 35.85 62.38
C SER A 59 5.02 35.62 62.72
N ARG A 60 4.31 34.80 61.94
CA ARG A 60 2.93 34.39 62.22
C ARG A 60 2.88 33.45 63.43
N PRO A 61 1.82 33.50 64.26
CA PRO A 61 1.61 32.53 65.32
C PRO A 61 1.56 31.09 64.78
N ALA A 62 2.31 30.18 65.40
CA ALA A 62 2.21 28.74 65.10
C ALA A 62 0.93 28.15 65.72
N ALA A 63 0.22 27.30 64.99
CA ALA A 63 -0.85 26.48 65.54
C ALA A 63 -0.30 25.55 66.63
N GLN A 64 -0.89 25.55 67.82
CA GLN A 64 -0.43 24.66 68.89
C GLN A 64 -1.05 23.26 68.77
N PRO A 65 -0.28 22.18 68.97
CA PRO A 65 -0.82 20.84 69.04
C PRO A 65 -1.71 20.64 70.26
N ALA A 66 -2.86 19.99 70.06
CA ALA A 66 -3.71 19.53 71.14
C ALA A 66 -2.98 18.46 71.99
N GLN A 67 -3.32 18.36 73.28
CA GLN A 67 -2.65 17.44 74.20
C GLN A 67 -2.67 15.99 73.67
N GLY A 68 -1.47 15.46 73.40
CA GLY A 68 -1.28 14.09 72.90
C GLY A 68 -1.09 13.96 71.38
N GLN A 69 -1.13 15.05 70.60
CA GLN A 69 -0.81 15.03 69.17
C GLN A 69 0.62 15.54 68.89
N LEU A 70 1.28 14.94 67.90
CA LEU A 70 2.61 15.35 67.42
C LEU A 70 2.56 16.55 66.45
N TYR A 71 1.39 16.82 65.87
CA TYR A 71 1.14 17.89 64.91
C TYR A 71 -0.05 18.73 65.37
N SER A 72 -0.16 19.95 64.85
CA SER A 72 -1.28 20.83 65.16
C SER A 72 -2.56 20.38 64.44
N ASN A 73 -3.69 20.58 65.12
CA ASN A 73 -5.01 20.47 64.52
C ASN A 73 -5.59 21.89 64.37
N LEU A 74 -5.81 22.33 63.13
CA LEU A 74 -6.26 23.69 62.80
C LEU A 74 -7.69 23.97 63.31
N THR A 75 -8.60 23.01 63.16
CA THR A 75 -10.00 23.11 63.62
C THR A 75 -10.14 23.11 65.14
N ALA A 76 -9.23 22.47 65.88
CA ALA A 76 -9.22 22.45 67.34
C ALA A 76 -8.47 23.63 67.98
N SER A 77 -7.85 24.50 67.19
CA SER A 77 -7.06 25.65 67.65
C SER A 77 -7.73 27.01 67.40
N ASP A 78 -9.02 27.01 67.01
CA ASP A 78 -9.79 28.21 66.59
C ASP A 78 -9.06 29.07 65.54
N CYS A 79 -8.26 28.41 64.68
CA CYS A 79 -7.45 29.05 63.66
C CYS A 79 -8.32 29.73 62.59
N THR A 80 -8.23 31.06 62.49
CA THR A 80 -8.99 31.84 61.50
C THR A 80 -8.09 32.84 60.78
N CYS A 81 -8.31 33.00 59.47
CA CYS A 81 -7.53 33.91 58.64
C CYS A 81 -7.98 35.36 58.79
N SER A 82 -7.05 36.30 58.59
CA SER A 82 -7.38 37.72 58.58
C SER A 82 -8.26 38.08 57.39
N THR A 83 -9.01 39.20 57.50
CA THR A 83 -10.00 39.60 56.49
C THR A 83 -9.36 39.77 55.10
N GLY A 84 -9.77 38.94 54.14
CA GLY A 84 -9.23 38.94 52.77
C GLY A 84 -8.21 37.84 52.48
N TRP A 85 -7.95 36.94 53.42
CA TRP A 85 -7.11 35.74 53.26
C TRP A 85 -7.91 34.45 53.55
N ALA A 86 -7.45 33.33 53.00
CA ALA A 86 -8.06 32.00 53.12
C ALA A 86 -7.05 30.86 52.84
N GLY A 87 -7.55 29.62 52.81
CA GLY A 87 -6.75 28.39 52.67
C GLY A 87 -6.21 27.89 54.01
N GLU A 88 -5.88 26.60 54.07
CA GLU A 88 -5.21 26.00 55.25
C GLU A 88 -3.81 26.61 55.38
N GLY A 89 -3.62 27.51 56.36
CA GLY A 89 -2.40 28.32 56.50
C GLY A 89 -2.51 29.78 56.04
N CYS A 90 -3.70 30.24 55.61
CA CYS A 90 -4.01 31.66 55.36
C CYS A 90 -3.15 32.38 54.31
N ASN A 91 -2.71 31.68 53.26
CA ASN A 91 -1.87 32.25 52.20
C ASN A 91 -2.66 32.61 50.92
N VAL A 92 -3.89 32.12 50.73
CA VAL A 92 -4.70 32.38 49.53
C VAL A 92 -5.36 33.75 49.67
N CYS A 93 -4.96 34.73 48.84
CA CYS A 93 -5.60 36.05 48.85
C CYS A 93 -7.02 36.00 48.24
N ARG A 94 -7.94 36.85 48.72
CA ARG A 94 -9.30 37.00 48.19
C ARG A 94 -9.64 38.39 47.64
N SER A 95 -8.80 39.39 47.90
CA SER A 95 -9.01 40.74 47.37
C SER A 95 -7.69 41.49 47.17
N SER A 96 -7.62 42.33 46.14
CA SER A 96 -6.45 43.20 45.91
C SER A 96 -6.19 44.16 47.07
N SER A 97 -7.23 44.58 47.79
CA SER A 97 -7.09 45.38 49.01
C SER A 97 -6.35 44.66 50.13
N ALA A 98 -6.50 43.33 50.26
CA ALA A 98 -5.78 42.54 51.26
C ALA A 98 -4.27 42.45 50.93
N CYS A 99 -3.94 42.14 49.67
CA CYS A 99 -2.55 42.15 49.20
C CYS A 99 -1.90 43.53 49.37
N GLN A 100 -2.60 44.61 49.03
CA GLN A 100 -2.09 45.98 49.15
C GLN A 100 -1.83 46.36 50.61
N ASN A 101 -2.83 46.19 51.49
CA ASN A 101 -2.69 46.55 52.90
C ASN A 101 -1.55 45.77 53.58
N ALA A 102 -1.43 44.47 53.30
CA ALA A 102 -0.37 43.63 53.85
C ALA A 102 1.03 43.96 53.29
N PHE A 103 1.14 44.23 51.98
CA PHE A 103 2.40 44.67 51.35
C PHE A 103 2.87 46.04 51.83
N TRP A 104 1.95 46.98 52.09
CA TRP A 104 2.29 48.28 52.66
C TRP A 104 2.67 48.15 54.14
N ALA A 105 1.97 47.33 54.93
CA ALA A 105 2.28 47.10 56.34
C ALA A 105 3.65 46.43 56.56
N SER A 106 4.01 45.45 55.73
CA SER A 106 5.32 44.78 55.80
C SER A 106 6.47 45.71 55.39
N ASN A 107 6.31 46.50 54.33
CA ASN A 107 7.30 47.53 53.96
C ASN A 107 7.45 48.62 55.04
N PHE A 108 6.39 48.97 55.77
CA PHE A 108 6.46 49.98 56.86
C PHE A 108 7.20 49.48 58.12
N ASN A 109 7.31 48.16 58.31
CA ASN A 109 8.04 47.57 59.44
C ASN A 109 9.54 47.35 59.15
N ALA A 110 9.97 47.43 57.88
CA ALA A 110 11.38 47.23 57.49
C ALA A 110 12.32 48.40 57.87
N THR A 111 11.78 49.52 58.37
CA THR A 111 12.55 50.73 58.71
C THR A 111 13.24 50.70 60.08
N ILE A 112 13.15 49.60 60.86
CA ILE A 112 13.88 49.43 62.12
C ILE A 112 14.65 48.10 62.14
N GLY A 113 15.84 48.09 61.53
CA GLY A 113 16.89 47.09 61.83
C GLY A 113 17.55 46.41 60.63
N GLY A 114 18.64 47.00 60.13
CA GLY A 114 19.57 46.33 59.19
C GLY A 114 19.35 46.72 57.73
N GLY A 115 20.29 47.47 57.17
CA GLY A 115 20.19 47.98 55.79
C GLY A 115 20.34 46.88 54.74
N VAL A 116 19.23 46.54 54.08
CA VAL A 116 19.22 45.89 52.76
C VAL A 116 18.38 46.78 51.84
N SER A 117 18.98 47.25 50.75
CA SER A 117 18.27 48.01 49.71
C SER A 117 17.17 47.16 49.09
N ALA A 118 16.06 47.78 48.68
CA ALA A 118 14.95 47.08 48.04
C ALA A 118 15.45 46.20 46.87
N PRO A 119 14.94 44.96 46.70
CA PRO A 119 15.37 44.08 45.63
C PRO A 119 15.02 44.71 44.27
N ASP A 120 16.06 45.17 43.57
CA ASP A 120 15.97 45.74 42.24
C ASP A 120 15.77 44.62 41.22
N LEU A 121 14.63 44.63 40.52
CA LEU A 121 14.24 43.58 39.59
C LEU A 121 14.90 43.84 38.23
N THR A 122 16.17 43.46 38.12
CA THR A 122 16.94 43.49 36.86
C THR A 122 16.41 42.46 35.86
N GLY A 123 15.29 42.80 35.21
CA GLY A 123 14.60 41.99 34.23
C GLY A 123 13.54 42.74 33.43
N VAL A 124 12.98 43.83 33.98
CA VAL A 124 12.06 44.74 33.27
C VAL A 124 12.66 46.14 33.28
N THR A 125 12.99 46.68 32.11
CA THR A 125 13.49 48.05 31.98
C THR A 125 12.43 49.06 32.43
N PRO A 126 12.75 50.14 33.20
CA PRO A 126 11.75 51.02 33.81
C PRO A 126 10.97 51.95 32.87
N ASP A 127 10.91 51.66 31.57
CA ASP A 127 10.31 52.54 30.57
C ASP A 127 8.96 51.98 30.08
N GLN A 128 8.00 52.89 29.92
CA GLN A 128 6.65 52.69 29.37
C GLN A 128 5.64 51.93 30.24
N THR A 129 4.97 52.70 31.12
CA THR A 129 3.59 52.50 31.62
C THR A 129 3.25 51.14 32.24
N GLY A 130 3.46 50.99 33.56
CA GLY A 130 2.96 49.84 34.32
C GLY A 130 2.57 50.23 35.75
N ASN A 131 1.35 49.88 36.16
CA ASN A 131 0.84 50.13 37.50
C ASN A 131 1.63 49.26 38.53
N GLN A 132 2.33 49.89 39.47
CA GLN A 132 3.12 49.19 40.50
C GLN A 132 2.27 48.73 41.71
N SER A 133 0.95 48.90 41.69
CA SER A 133 0.09 48.33 42.74
C SER A 133 0.17 46.81 42.73
N VAL A 134 0.38 46.22 43.92
CA VAL A 134 0.13 44.79 44.13
C VAL A 134 -1.37 44.54 44.01
N VAL A 135 -1.76 43.45 43.37
CA VAL A 135 -3.14 43.01 43.20
C VAL A 135 -3.24 41.53 43.55
N CYS A 136 -4.43 41.09 43.93
CA CYS A 136 -4.72 39.67 44.10
C CYS A 136 -5.25 39.14 42.76
N SER A 137 -4.53 38.25 42.10
CA SER A 137 -5.10 37.47 41.00
C SER A 137 -5.79 36.24 41.58
N THR A 138 -7.06 36.05 41.21
CA THR A 138 -7.89 34.91 41.62
C THR A 138 -8.22 34.00 40.42
N ASP A 139 -7.46 34.11 39.33
CA ASP A 139 -7.56 33.22 38.18
C ASP A 139 -6.92 31.86 38.48
N SER A 140 -7.22 30.82 37.70
CA SER A 140 -6.49 29.54 37.84
C SER A 140 -5.04 29.67 37.36
N ARG A 141 -4.78 30.60 36.42
CA ARG A 141 -3.45 30.98 35.91
C ARG A 141 -2.55 31.48 37.05
N VAL A 142 -1.24 31.31 36.87
CA VAL A 142 -0.22 31.80 37.80
C VAL A 142 0.73 32.72 37.03
N TYR A 143 1.12 33.82 37.65
CA TYR A 143 2.04 34.81 37.10
C TYR A 143 3.40 34.78 37.80
N ALA A 144 3.44 34.43 39.10
CA ALA A 144 4.69 34.29 39.85
C ALA A 144 4.68 33.06 40.78
N SER A 145 3.81 33.08 41.80
CA SER A 145 3.74 32.05 42.85
C SER A 145 2.34 32.07 43.47
N GLY A 146 1.45 31.20 42.96
CA GLY A 146 0.04 31.21 43.28
C GLY A 146 -0.43 29.96 44.03
N GLU A 147 -1.25 30.18 45.05
CA GLU A 147 -1.79 29.11 45.87
C GLU A 147 -3.22 28.75 45.47
N LEU A 148 -3.53 27.47 45.61
CA LEU A 148 -4.82 26.84 45.33
C LEU A 148 -5.25 26.07 46.58
N SER A 149 -6.50 26.21 46.98
CA SER A 149 -7.13 25.43 48.05
C SER A 149 -8.48 24.90 47.56
N CYS A 150 -8.67 23.58 47.55
CA CYS A 150 -9.91 22.93 47.11
C CYS A 150 -10.44 21.93 48.14
N ASP A 151 -11.74 21.68 48.12
CA ASP A 151 -12.34 20.49 48.73
C ASP A 151 -12.09 19.28 47.82
N VAL A 152 -11.72 18.13 48.41
CA VAL A 152 -11.57 16.87 47.68
C VAL A 152 -12.92 16.15 47.63
N ASP A 153 -13.58 16.20 46.49
CA ASP A 153 -14.84 15.50 46.25
C ASP A 153 -14.58 14.15 45.59
N ASN A 154 -14.45 13.11 46.40
CA ASN A 154 -14.34 11.72 45.93
C ASN A 154 -15.21 10.80 46.80
N PRO A 155 -16.23 10.11 46.24
CA PRO A 155 -17.17 9.32 47.04
C PRO A 155 -16.52 8.09 47.70
N THR A 156 -15.49 7.51 47.07
CA THR A 156 -14.72 6.39 47.64
C THR A 156 -13.93 6.86 48.85
N LEU A 157 -13.22 7.99 48.75
CA LEU A 157 -12.49 8.59 49.88
C LEU A 157 -13.44 8.95 51.03
N ALA A 158 -14.56 9.62 50.73
CA ALA A 158 -15.56 10.03 51.71
C ALA A 158 -16.22 8.85 52.44
N SER A 159 -16.33 7.68 51.81
CA SER A 159 -16.87 6.47 52.44
C SER A 159 -15.94 5.86 53.51
N LEU A 160 -14.63 6.08 53.37
CA LEU A 160 -13.60 5.61 54.31
C LEU A 160 -13.25 6.68 55.35
N PHE A 161 -13.26 7.95 54.94
CA PHE A 161 -12.82 9.11 55.70
C PHE A 161 -13.93 10.18 55.66
N PRO A 162 -14.95 10.11 56.54
CA PRO A 162 -16.19 10.89 56.41
C PRO A 162 -16.09 12.36 56.85
N GLN A 163 -14.92 12.83 57.30
CA GLN A 163 -14.68 14.24 57.62
C GLN A 163 -14.13 14.99 56.40
N GLN A 164 -14.13 16.33 56.45
CA GLN A 164 -13.69 17.15 55.32
C GLN A 164 -12.20 16.91 54.99
N SER A 165 -11.94 16.68 53.70
CA SER A 165 -10.60 16.57 53.12
C SER A 165 -10.34 17.76 52.20
N THR A 166 -9.27 18.51 52.44
CA THR A 166 -8.88 19.69 51.64
C THR A 166 -7.48 19.48 51.06
N LEU A 167 -7.31 19.80 49.77
CA LEU A 167 -6.00 19.76 49.11
C LEU A 167 -5.54 21.20 48.86
N THR A 168 -4.39 21.57 49.44
CA THR A 168 -3.72 22.83 49.18
C THR A 168 -2.51 22.62 48.27
N ILE A 169 -2.33 23.49 47.28
CA ILE A 169 -1.26 23.40 46.28
C ILE A 169 -0.64 24.78 46.04
N LEU A 170 0.62 24.94 46.40
CA LEU A 170 1.43 26.09 46.01
C LEU A 170 2.12 25.81 44.67
N ARG A 171 1.88 26.67 43.68
CA ARG A 171 2.40 26.54 42.31
C ARG A 171 3.32 27.71 42.01
N ILE A 172 4.59 27.45 41.76
CA ILE A 172 5.65 28.44 41.59
C ILE A 172 6.11 28.40 40.13
N LEU A 173 5.78 29.45 39.37
CA LEU A 173 6.20 29.58 37.98
C LEU A 173 7.56 30.27 37.90
N ASP A 174 7.64 31.49 38.42
CA ASP A 174 8.87 32.27 38.57
C ASP A 174 8.84 33.03 39.90
N PRO A 175 9.61 32.59 40.92
CA PRO A 175 9.58 33.22 42.24
C PRO A 175 10.11 34.66 42.21
N SER A 176 10.94 35.03 41.21
CA SER A 176 11.51 36.37 41.09
C SER A 176 10.47 37.44 40.77
N LEU A 177 9.37 37.07 40.08
CA LEU A 177 8.28 37.99 39.74
C LEU A 177 7.33 38.28 40.90
N SER A 178 7.49 37.58 42.03
CA SER A 178 6.66 37.79 43.22
C SER A 178 7.04 39.08 43.97
N PRO A 179 6.11 39.76 44.68
CA PRO A 179 6.41 41.02 45.33
C PRO A 179 7.44 40.94 46.46
N TYR A 180 7.63 39.76 47.06
CA TYR A 180 8.57 39.54 48.16
C TYR A 180 9.16 38.10 48.12
N PRO A 181 10.14 37.81 47.24
CA PRO A 181 10.56 36.44 46.86
C PRO A 181 11.14 35.50 47.95
N ASN A 182 11.25 35.96 49.19
CA ASN A 182 11.65 35.14 50.35
C ASN A 182 10.47 34.84 51.30
N VAL A 183 9.27 35.38 51.01
CA VAL A 183 8.08 35.34 51.89
C VAL A 183 6.82 34.93 51.13
N SER A 184 6.60 35.42 49.90
CA SER A 184 5.54 34.92 49.01
C SER A 184 5.90 33.59 48.32
N SER A 185 7.19 33.29 48.25
CA SER A 185 7.78 32.01 47.85
C SER A 185 9.09 31.81 48.62
N LEU A 186 9.61 30.58 48.62
CA LEU A 186 11.03 30.33 48.94
C LEU A 186 11.83 30.33 47.64
N PRO A 187 13.18 30.39 47.70
CA PRO A 187 14.05 30.17 46.53
C PRO A 187 14.06 28.70 46.06
N PHE A 188 12.87 28.15 45.80
CA PHE A 188 12.68 26.91 45.05
C PHE A 188 13.05 27.12 43.58
N PRO A 189 13.36 26.05 42.83
CA PRO A 189 13.48 26.12 41.38
C PRO A 189 12.22 26.73 40.75
N ASN A 190 12.38 27.48 39.67
CA ASN A 190 11.27 27.84 38.78
C ASN A 190 10.51 26.56 38.38
N SER A 191 9.21 26.66 38.15
CA SER A 191 8.36 25.50 37.81
C SER A 191 8.26 24.41 38.91
N THR A 192 8.15 24.81 40.18
CA THR A 192 7.95 23.89 41.32
C THR A 192 6.48 23.86 41.78
N ILE A 193 5.98 22.68 42.15
CA ILE A 193 4.71 22.48 42.84
C ILE A 193 4.93 21.81 44.19
N LEU A 194 4.24 22.33 45.21
CA LEU A 194 4.13 21.74 46.54
C LEU A 194 2.65 21.48 46.84
N ALA A 195 2.27 20.22 47.05
CA ALA A 195 0.89 19.82 47.39
C ALA A 195 0.82 19.28 48.83
N GLN A 196 -0.27 19.53 49.54
CA GLN A 196 -0.49 19.08 50.93
C GLN A 196 -1.95 18.66 51.08
N LEU A 197 -2.19 17.45 51.58
CA LEU A 197 -3.55 16.98 51.89
C LEU A 197 -3.82 17.12 53.39
N TRP A 198 -4.90 17.83 53.71
CA TRP A 198 -5.43 17.99 55.05
C TRP A 198 -6.69 17.15 55.21
N TYR A 199 -6.86 16.56 56.38
CA TYR A 199 -8.06 15.85 56.79
C TYR A 199 -8.46 16.33 58.18
N ALA A 200 -9.67 16.86 58.31
CA ALA A 200 -10.20 17.40 59.57
C ALA A 200 -9.25 18.37 60.31
N GLY A 201 -8.55 19.23 59.56
CA GLY A 201 -7.59 20.21 60.08
C GLY A 201 -6.21 19.64 60.47
N VAL A 202 -5.91 18.39 60.14
CA VAL A 202 -4.59 17.75 60.35
C VAL A 202 -3.98 17.34 59.02
N GLU A 203 -2.72 17.71 58.78
CA GLU A 203 -1.99 17.29 57.58
C GLU A 203 -1.77 15.77 57.57
N GLN A 204 -2.09 15.14 56.44
CA GLN A 204 -1.96 13.69 56.23
C GLN A 204 -0.67 13.34 55.49
N PHE A 205 -0.41 14.00 54.36
CA PHE A 205 0.79 13.82 53.54
C PHE A 205 1.05 15.04 52.68
N PHE A 206 2.27 15.13 52.17
CA PHE A 206 2.74 16.24 51.34
C PHE A 206 3.53 15.72 50.13
N CYS A 207 3.53 16.43 49.00
CA CYS A 207 4.24 16.05 47.77
C CYS A 207 4.94 17.22 47.06
N THR A 208 6.16 16.99 46.56
CA THR A 208 6.91 17.92 45.69
C THR A 208 6.94 17.46 44.23
N ALA A 209 6.98 18.41 43.29
CA ALA A 209 7.49 18.21 41.92
C ALA A 209 8.23 19.48 41.46
N SER A 210 9.32 19.36 40.71
CA SER A 210 10.21 20.48 40.32
C SER A 210 10.39 20.69 38.81
N SER A 211 9.75 19.85 37.97
CA SER A 211 9.86 19.86 36.51
C SER A 211 8.56 20.29 35.79
N CYS A 212 7.84 21.25 36.35
CA CYS A 212 6.48 21.56 35.90
C CYS A 212 6.41 22.52 34.69
N SER A 213 5.33 22.47 33.93
CA SER A 213 5.00 23.50 32.92
C SER A 213 3.52 23.84 32.95
N GLN A 214 3.20 25.13 32.84
CA GLN A 214 1.83 25.63 32.75
C GLN A 214 1.43 25.80 31.28
N THR A 215 0.32 25.20 30.89
CA THR A 215 -0.35 25.39 29.60
C THR A 215 -1.66 26.14 29.78
N LEU A 216 -1.98 27.03 28.83
CA LEU A 216 -3.18 27.87 28.85
C LEU A 216 -4.10 27.46 27.70
N ASN A 217 -5.35 27.14 28.01
CA ASN A 217 -6.32 26.71 27.00
C ASN A 217 -6.84 27.92 26.20
N THR A 218 -6.82 27.78 24.87
CA THR A 218 -7.05 28.89 23.92
C THR A 218 -8.50 29.36 23.82
N SER A 219 -9.44 28.63 24.41
CA SER A 219 -10.82 29.06 24.68
C SER A 219 -10.83 30.04 25.87
N GLY A 220 -10.53 31.31 25.61
CA GLY A 220 -10.15 32.28 26.64
C GLY A 220 -11.17 32.49 27.77
N ALA A 221 -10.78 32.07 28.98
CA ALA A 221 -11.32 32.52 30.28
C ALA A 221 -10.45 32.07 31.49
N GLY A 222 -9.12 32.08 31.37
CA GLY A 222 -8.25 31.86 32.55
C GLY A 222 -8.21 30.43 33.12
N SER A 223 -8.60 29.41 32.35
CA SER A 223 -8.27 28.00 32.63
C SER A 223 -6.76 27.76 32.43
N SER A 224 -6.16 26.91 33.26
CA SER A 224 -4.76 26.50 33.12
C SER A 224 -4.54 25.08 33.61
N ASP A 225 -3.73 24.35 32.86
CA ASP A 225 -3.28 23.01 33.20
C ASP A 225 -1.79 23.06 33.56
N TRP A 226 -1.38 22.25 34.52
CA TRP A 226 0.00 22.13 35.00
C TRP A 226 0.47 20.69 34.84
N MET A 227 1.56 20.46 34.12
CA MET A 227 2.15 19.13 33.93
C MET A 227 3.56 19.06 34.52
N CYS A 228 3.81 18.12 35.42
CA CYS A 228 5.12 17.83 36.04
C CYS A 228 5.53 16.37 35.77
N GLN A 229 6.83 16.04 35.83
CA GLN A 229 7.34 14.69 35.54
C GLN A 229 7.91 13.94 36.78
N ASP A 230 8.12 14.66 37.88
CA ASP A 230 8.96 14.26 39.01
C ASP A 230 8.23 14.40 40.37
N LEU A 231 6.97 13.94 40.44
CA LEU A 231 6.26 13.88 41.71
C LEU A 231 7.00 12.96 42.70
N ALA A 232 7.07 13.38 43.96
CA ALA A 232 7.43 12.56 45.10
C ALA A 232 6.59 12.97 46.32
N CYS A 233 5.93 12.00 46.97
CA CYS A 233 5.09 12.22 48.15
C CYS A 233 5.72 11.64 49.43
N THR A 234 5.28 12.12 50.59
CA THR A 234 5.72 11.63 51.91
C THR A 234 4.57 11.68 52.93
N CYS A 235 4.28 10.55 53.55
CA CYS A 235 3.24 10.37 54.55
C CYS A 235 3.65 10.94 55.93
N ARG A 236 2.78 11.71 56.63
CA ARG A 236 3.05 12.23 57.98
C ARG A 236 2.84 11.11 59.04
N PRO A 237 3.87 10.55 59.69
CA PRO A 237 3.70 9.37 60.54
C PRO A 237 2.79 9.64 61.75
N ASN A 238 1.87 8.72 62.04
CA ASN A 238 0.79 8.82 63.04
C ASN A 238 -0.37 9.76 62.68
N SER A 239 -0.49 10.21 61.41
CA SER A 239 -1.73 10.80 60.89
C SER A 239 -2.80 9.72 60.64
N ASP A 240 -4.06 10.13 60.46
CA ASP A 240 -5.19 9.23 60.19
C ASP A 240 -4.97 8.33 58.96
N PHE A 241 -4.29 8.84 57.93
CA PHE A 241 -3.96 8.08 56.72
C PHE A 241 -2.66 7.26 56.88
N CYS A 242 -1.73 7.72 57.73
CA CYS A 242 -0.36 7.20 57.84
C CYS A 242 -0.09 6.52 59.20
N GLY A 243 -0.97 5.58 59.58
CA GLY A 243 -0.68 4.61 60.64
C GLY A 243 -1.26 4.90 62.03
N LYS A 244 -2.10 5.93 62.22
CA LYS A 244 -2.85 6.15 63.47
C LYS A 244 -3.75 4.96 63.85
N THR A 245 -4.22 4.19 62.86
CA THR A 245 -4.82 2.86 63.08
C THR A 245 -4.17 1.81 62.19
N ALA A 246 -3.89 0.63 62.74
CA ALA A 246 -3.17 -0.43 62.02
C ALA A 246 -3.98 -1.04 60.86
N ALA A 247 -5.30 -0.86 60.84
CA ALA A 247 -6.19 -1.33 59.77
C ALA A 247 -6.24 -0.39 58.54
N MET A 248 -5.81 0.86 58.70
CA MET A 248 -5.88 1.91 57.66
C MET A 248 -4.54 2.64 57.59
N ASN A 249 -3.50 1.94 57.12
CA ASN A 249 -2.17 2.50 56.96
C ASN A 249 -1.81 2.58 55.46
N LEU A 250 -1.89 3.79 54.90
CA LEU A 250 -1.63 4.09 53.50
C LEU A 250 -0.18 4.53 53.23
N THR A 251 0.72 4.51 54.23
CA THR A 251 2.12 4.97 54.08
C THR A 251 2.83 4.34 52.88
N ALA A 252 2.74 3.02 52.72
CA ALA A 252 3.37 2.33 51.60
C ALA A 252 2.79 2.73 50.23
N THR A 253 1.52 3.12 50.16
CA THR A 253 0.90 3.59 48.91
C THR A 253 1.32 5.03 48.63
N ILE A 254 1.20 5.92 49.62
CA ILE A 254 1.47 7.36 49.50
C ILE A 254 2.95 7.61 49.19
N ASP A 255 3.88 6.96 49.88
CA ASP A 255 5.32 7.14 49.64
C ASP A 255 5.77 6.57 48.27
N THR A 256 4.94 5.77 47.59
CA THR A 256 5.20 5.30 46.21
C THR A 256 4.59 6.18 45.11
N LEU A 257 3.76 7.18 45.47
CA LEU A 257 3.21 8.14 44.51
C LEU A 257 4.34 8.96 43.89
N SER A 258 4.67 8.62 42.65
CA SER A 258 5.80 9.17 41.92
C SER A 258 5.54 9.23 40.41
N GLY A 259 6.38 9.99 39.70
CA GLY A 259 6.29 10.17 38.24
C GLY A 259 5.46 11.38 37.84
N SER A 260 4.73 11.27 36.73
CA SER A 260 4.01 12.41 36.14
C SER A 260 2.76 12.82 36.92
N LEU A 261 2.63 14.12 37.18
CA LEU A 261 1.47 14.77 37.77
C LEU A 261 0.87 15.75 36.76
N GLU A 262 -0.44 15.68 36.55
CA GLU A 262 -1.22 16.71 35.84
C GLU A 262 -2.24 17.32 36.82
N ILE A 263 -2.25 18.65 36.93
CA ILE A 263 -3.29 19.41 37.63
C ILE A 263 -4.04 20.22 36.58
N SER A 264 -5.27 19.83 36.29
CA SER A 264 -6.13 20.52 35.33
C SER A 264 -7.20 21.33 36.07
N CYS A 265 -7.39 22.60 35.69
CA CYS A 265 -8.33 23.51 36.34
C CYS A 265 -9.15 24.32 35.33
N ASP A 266 -10.45 24.38 35.57
CA ASP A 266 -11.39 25.14 34.75
C ASP A 266 -11.24 26.66 34.90
N ALA A 267 -11.88 27.37 33.97
CA ALA A 267 -12.06 28.81 34.04
C ALA A 267 -12.83 29.23 35.30
N VAL A 268 -12.43 30.34 35.93
CA VAL A 268 -13.11 30.87 37.12
C VAL A 268 -14.39 31.61 36.70
N ASN A 269 -15.50 30.88 36.65
CA ASN A 269 -16.80 31.40 36.26
C ASN A 269 -17.46 32.17 37.41
N ALA A 270 -17.42 33.50 37.36
CA ALA A 270 -18.06 34.38 38.36
C ALA A 270 -19.61 34.29 38.45
N SER A 271 -20.24 33.43 37.64
CA SER A 271 -21.70 33.29 37.52
C SER A 271 -22.25 31.91 37.87
N SER A 272 -21.42 30.91 38.18
CA SER A 272 -21.87 29.57 38.58
C SER A 272 -21.92 29.43 40.10
N SER A 273 -23.03 28.92 40.63
CA SER A 273 -23.17 28.58 42.05
C SER A 273 -22.39 27.33 42.46
N THR A 274 -21.95 26.53 41.47
CA THR A 274 -20.90 25.51 41.61
C THR A 274 -19.55 26.19 41.44
N GLY A 275 -18.67 26.08 42.45
CA GLY A 275 -17.32 26.64 42.40
C GLY A 275 -16.45 25.97 41.33
N THR A 276 -15.30 26.56 41.03
CA THR A 276 -14.36 26.04 40.02
C THR A 276 -13.94 24.61 40.35
N ALA A 277 -14.00 23.73 39.35
CA ALA A 277 -13.54 22.36 39.44
C ALA A 277 -12.07 22.25 39.02
N CYS A 278 -11.34 21.35 39.68
CA CYS A 278 -10.00 20.95 39.28
C CYS A 278 -9.83 19.43 39.44
N ALA A 279 -8.80 18.87 38.82
CA ALA A 279 -8.45 17.46 38.88
C ALA A 279 -6.96 17.30 39.17
N PHE A 280 -6.60 16.47 40.16
CA PHE A 280 -5.22 16.10 40.48
C PHE A 280 -4.99 14.66 39.97
N LYS A 281 -4.32 14.54 38.82
CA LYS A 281 -4.16 13.31 38.06
C LYS A 281 -2.73 12.77 38.16
N GLN A 282 -2.61 11.51 38.55
CA GLN A 282 -1.35 10.77 38.56
C GLN A 282 -1.71 9.28 38.36
N SER A 283 -0.84 8.52 37.71
CA SER A 283 -1.17 7.18 37.18
C SER A 283 -1.71 6.15 38.19
N VAL A 284 -1.34 6.24 39.48
CA VAL A 284 -1.88 5.39 40.55
C VAL A 284 -3.25 5.91 41.00
N LEU A 285 -3.41 7.23 41.11
CA LEU A 285 -4.72 7.84 41.42
C LEU A 285 -5.73 7.61 40.29
N GLU A 286 -5.30 7.61 39.03
CA GLU A 286 -6.14 7.30 37.87
C GLU A 286 -6.59 5.82 37.84
N GLN A 287 -5.74 4.90 38.31
CA GLN A 287 -6.09 3.49 38.50
C GLN A 287 -7.06 3.26 39.66
N LEU A 288 -7.00 4.09 40.71
CA LEU A 288 -7.85 3.97 41.91
C LEU A 288 -9.19 4.72 41.80
N PHE A 289 -9.22 5.86 41.12
CA PHE A 289 -10.35 6.79 41.08
C PHE A 289 -10.86 7.10 39.66
N GLY A 290 -10.26 6.51 38.62
CA GLY A 290 -10.64 6.70 37.21
C GLY A 290 -9.89 7.84 36.52
N ALA A 291 -10.14 8.03 35.23
CA ALA A 291 -9.38 8.98 34.37
C ALA A 291 -9.49 10.47 34.77
N GLY A 292 -10.36 10.82 35.72
CA GLY A 292 -10.40 12.15 36.35
C GLY A 292 -9.35 12.35 37.45
N GLY A 293 -8.64 11.30 37.87
CA GLY A 293 -7.76 11.33 39.04
C GLY A 293 -8.52 11.64 40.33
N LEU A 294 -7.91 12.42 41.22
CA LEU A 294 -8.56 12.95 42.40
C LEU A 294 -9.32 14.24 42.03
N SER A 295 -10.64 14.14 41.95
CA SER A 295 -11.55 15.26 41.67
C SER A 295 -11.64 16.25 42.83
N MET A 296 -11.67 17.53 42.50
CA MET A 296 -11.67 18.64 43.45
C MET A 296 -12.71 19.70 43.08
N GLN A 297 -13.38 20.25 44.09
CA GLN A 297 -14.43 21.27 43.93
C GLN A 297 -14.19 22.45 44.89
N ASN A 298 -15.00 23.51 44.72
CA ASN A 298 -14.91 24.75 45.51
C ASN A 298 -13.51 25.39 45.51
N CYS A 299 -12.73 25.17 44.44
CA CYS A 299 -11.35 25.62 44.36
C CYS A 299 -11.24 27.16 44.44
N VAL A 300 -10.48 27.63 45.42
CA VAL A 300 -10.12 29.05 45.59
C VAL A 300 -8.67 29.25 45.18
N PHE A 301 -8.45 30.18 44.25
CA PHE A 301 -7.13 30.59 43.78
C PHE A 301 -6.78 31.98 44.33
N GLY A 302 -5.51 32.22 44.62
CA GLY A 302 -5.04 33.53 45.05
C GLY A 302 -3.53 33.66 44.96
N GLU A 303 -3.05 34.70 44.27
CA GLU A 303 -1.66 35.16 44.36
C GLU A 303 -1.58 36.68 44.45
N CYS A 304 -0.70 37.20 45.30
CA CYS A 304 -0.37 38.62 45.31
C CYS A 304 0.76 38.89 44.30
N VAL A 305 0.47 39.62 43.22
CA VAL A 305 1.41 39.94 42.14
C VAL A 305 1.31 41.42 41.77
N ARG A 306 2.36 42.02 41.18
CA ARG A 306 2.28 43.42 40.70
C ARG A 306 1.49 43.49 39.39
N GLN A 307 0.61 44.48 39.25
CA GLN A 307 -0.25 44.62 38.05
C GLN A 307 0.57 44.65 36.75
N GLY A 308 1.73 45.32 36.72
CA GLY A 308 2.62 45.32 35.54
C GLY A 308 3.08 43.93 35.05
N VAL A 309 3.19 42.92 35.93
CA VAL A 309 3.52 41.53 35.52
C VAL A 309 2.35 40.90 34.77
N ILE A 310 1.12 41.12 35.25
CA ILE A 310 -0.11 40.68 34.57
C ILE A 310 -0.21 41.37 33.19
N ASP A 311 0.01 42.69 33.13
CA ASP A 311 -0.07 43.47 31.90
C ASP A 311 0.97 43.02 30.85
N THR A 312 2.21 42.71 31.27
CA THR A 312 3.24 42.12 30.39
C THR A 312 2.84 40.72 29.91
N ALA A 313 2.32 39.87 30.81
CA ALA A 313 1.89 38.49 30.52
C ALA A 313 0.58 38.37 29.72
N LEU A 314 -0.11 39.50 29.47
CA LEU A 314 -1.27 39.63 28.57
C LEU A 314 -0.88 40.27 27.22
N SER A 315 0.01 41.26 27.22
CA SER A 315 0.44 41.96 26.00
C SER A 315 1.31 41.09 25.08
N SER A 316 2.03 40.10 25.61
CA SER A 316 2.78 39.09 24.85
C SER A 316 1.94 38.23 23.89
N ASN A 317 0.60 38.25 24.02
CA ASN A 317 -0.33 37.58 23.10
C ASN A 317 -0.78 38.45 21.91
N SER A 318 -0.35 39.71 21.81
CA SER A 318 -0.92 40.68 20.83
C SER A 318 -0.08 40.95 19.58
N THR A 319 1.11 40.36 19.43
CA THR A 319 1.96 40.53 18.22
C THR A 319 1.89 39.31 17.31
N THR A 320 1.02 39.37 16.30
CA THR A 320 1.01 38.42 15.19
C THR A 320 2.19 38.68 14.24
N THR A 321 3.16 37.76 14.17
CA THR A 321 3.56 37.06 12.92
C THR A 321 4.78 36.13 13.10
N SER A 322 4.82 35.05 12.31
CA SER A 322 6.02 34.24 11.99
C SER A 322 6.57 33.22 13.01
N ALA A 323 5.70 32.53 13.74
CA ALA A 323 5.91 31.08 14.00
C ALA A 323 4.55 30.38 14.13
N ALA A 324 4.18 29.55 13.15
CA ALA A 324 3.00 28.72 13.28
C ALA A 324 3.31 27.60 14.28
N ALA A 325 2.89 27.79 15.53
CA ALA A 325 2.69 26.69 16.47
C ALA A 325 1.56 25.81 15.92
N ALA A 326 1.93 24.88 15.04
CA ALA A 326 1.03 23.86 14.57
C ALA A 326 0.50 23.11 15.79
N ALA A 327 -0.83 23.02 15.92
CA ALA A 327 -1.45 22.03 16.79
C ALA A 327 -0.78 20.69 16.47
N GLY A 328 -0.09 20.12 17.46
CA GLY A 328 0.78 18.97 17.29
C GLY A 328 -0.03 17.75 16.88
N LEU A 329 -0.23 17.58 15.58
CA LEU A 329 -0.73 16.34 15.02
C LEU A 329 0.14 15.22 15.59
N SER A 330 -0.50 14.26 16.28
CA SER A 330 0.16 13.09 16.86
C SER A 330 1.23 12.55 15.89
N GLY A 331 2.43 12.23 16.39
CA GLY A 331 3.60 11.98 15.52
C GLY A 331 3.36 10.96 14.39
N GLY A 332 2.46 10.00 14.60
CA GLY A 332 2.01 9.06 13.56
C GLY A 332 1.20 9.69 12.42
N VAL A 333 0.43 10.76 12.65
CA VAL A 333 -0.25 11.54 11.60
C VAL A 333 0.73 12.40 10.80
N ILE A 334 1.74 13.01 11.46
CA ILE A 334 2.80 13.74 10.74
C ILE A 334 3.60 12.77 9.86
N ALA A 335 3.98 11.61 10.40
CA ALA A 335 4.63 10.55 9.62
C ALA A 335 3.74 10.03 8.48
N GLY A 336 2.45 9.79 8.73
CA GLY A 336 1.49 9.33 7.73
C GLY A 336 1.27 10.34 6.60
N LEU A 337 1.08 11.62 6.92
CA LEU A 337 0.95 12.70 5.93
C LEU A 337 2.26 12.95 5.18
N ALA A 338 3.42 12.80 5.82
CA ALA A 338 4.71 12.88 5.12
C ALA A 338 4.88 11.72 4.12
N VAL A 339 4.49 10.49 4.46
CA VAL A 339 4.55 9.33 3.56
C VAL A 339 3.54 9.49 2.40
N VAL A 340 2.30 9.86 2.68
CA VAL A 340 1.29 10.13 1.63
C VAL A 340 1.73 11.29 0.74
N GLY A 341 2.23 12.37 1.33
CA GLY A 341 2.78 13.52 0.60
C GLY A 341 3.97 13.14 -0.28
N ALA A 342 4.88 12.28 0.21
CA ALA A 342 5.98 11.75 -0.58
C ALA A 342 5.50 10.87 -1.74
N PHE A 343 4.49 10.01 -1.55
CA PHE A 343 3.89 9.23 -2.64
C PHE A 343 3.18 10.11 -3.68
N VAL A 344 2.43 11.13 -3.25
CA VAL A 344 1.78 12.10 -4.14
C VAL A 344 2.82 12.90 -4.91
N LEU A 345 3.88 13.38 -4.25
CA LEU A 345 4.97 14.11 -4.89
C LEU A 345 5.75 13.22 -5.88
N ALA A 346 6.03 11.96 -5.52
CA ALA A 346 6.63 10.98 -6.43
C ALA A 346 5.73 10.69 -7.64
N ALA A 347 4.42 10.55 -7.44
CA ALA A 347 3.46 10.38 -8.54
C ALA A 347 3.41 11.62 -9.46
N LEU A 348 3.41 12.84 -8.90
CA LEU A 348 3.48 14.08 -9.67
C LEU A 348 4.79 14.21 -10.45
N LEU A 349 5.93 13.83 -9.85
CA LEU A 349 7.23 13.80 -10.52
C LEU A 349 7.27 12.77 -11.66
N LEU A 350 6.70 11.57 -11.45
CA LEU A 350 6.57 10.54 -12.50
C LEU A 350 5.64 10.99 -13.64
N LEU A 351 4.55 11.69 -13.33
CA LEU A 351 3.65 12.28 -14.33
C LEU A 351 4.34 13.41 -15.10
N ALA A 352 5.07 14.30 -14.42
CA ALA A 352 5.84 15.37 -15.05
C ALA A 352 6.94 14.82 -15.96
N TRP A 353 7.66 13.78 -15.51
CA TRP A 353 8.67 13.08 -16.31
C TRP A 353 8.05 12.37 -17.52
N GLY A 354 6.92 11.67 -17.34
CA GLY A 354 6.18 11.04 -18.43
C GLY A 354 5.63 12.04 -19.45
N LEU A 355 5.15 13.20 -19.02
CA LEU A 355 4.71 14.29 -19.90
C LEU A 355 5.89 14.92 -20.66
N TRP A 356 7.06 15.04 -20.02
CA TRP A 356 8.27 15.50 -20.68
C TRP A 356 8.77 14.51 -21.74
N ASP A 357 8.81 13.21 -21.41
CA ASP A 357 9.18 12.14 -22.33
C ASP A 357 8.20 12.07 -23.53
N GLN A 358 6.90 12.09 -23.27
CA GLN A 358 5.86 12.11 -24.31
C GLN A 358 5.95 13.36 -25.22
N ARG A 359 6.23 14.54 -24.66
CA ARG A 359 6.48 15.76 -25.45
C ARG A 359 7.76 15.63 -26.28
N ARG A 360 8.82 15.06 -25.72
CA ARG A 360 10.09 14.84 -26.42
C ARG A 360 9.98 13.80 -27.54
N ALA A 361 9.19 12.75 -27.35
CA ALA A 361 8.90 11.74 -28.36
C ALA A 361 8.08 12.32 -29.53
N ARG A 362 7.12 13.21 -29.26
CA ARG A 362 6.34 13.91 -30.30
C ARG A 362 7.11 15.02 -31.02
N ALA A 363 8.03 15.70 -30.34
CA ALA A 363 8.86 16.77 -30.91
C ALA A 363 10.17 16.26 -31.55
N GLY A 364 10.53 15.00 -31.33
CA GLY A 364 11.81 14.42 -31.74
C GLY A 364 11.88 14.11 -33.23
N ALA A 365 12.77 14.80 -33.95
CA ALA A 365 13.15 14.50 -35.33
C ALA A 365 13.90 13.15 -35.51
N SER A 366 13.94 12.28 -34.49
CA SER A 366 14.32 10.88 -34.62
C SER A 366 13.38 10.09 -35.56
N GLY A 367 12.21 10.64 -35.89
CA GLY A 367 11.32 10.13 -36.92
C GLY A 367 11.95 9.98 -38.30
N LEU A 368 13.02 10.71 -38.65
CA LEU A 368 13.73 10.52 -39.94
C LEU A 368 14.39 9.13 -40.05
N ALA A 369 14.89 8.56 -38.95
CA ALA A 369 15.52 7.24 -38.95
C ALA A 369 14.50 6.08 -38.83
N GLU A 370 13.27 6.37 -38.43
CA GLU A 370 12.20 5.39 -38.24
C GLU A 370 11.16 5.41 -39.38
N ALA A 371 10.94 6.56 -40.02
CA ALA A 371 10.26 6.67 -41.31
C ALA A 371 11.07 5.97 -42.41
N ALA A 372 12.40 6.17 -42.44
CA ALA A 372 13.32 5.42 -43.31
C ALA A 372 13.43 3.91 -42.97
N ALA A 373 12.84 3.47 -41.85
CA ALA A 373 12.69 2.04 -41.51
C ALA A 373 11.25 1.52 -41.72
N ALA A 374 10.31 2.42 -42.07
CA ALA A 374 8.92 2.11 -42.38
C ALA A 374 8.65 2.12 -43.90
N GLU A 375 9.49 2.78 -44.70
CA GLU A 375 9.61 2.49 -46.13
C GLU A 375 10.16 1.07 -46.31
N LYS A 376 9.37 0.19 -46.93
CA LYS A 376 9.88 -1.08 -47.45
C LYS A 376 10.94 -0.77 -48.52
N PRO A 377 12.01 -1.57 -48.62
CA PRO A 377 12.94 -1.45 -49.74
C PRO A 377 12.19 -1.65 -51.08
N PRO A 378 12.63 -0.99 -52.17
CA PRO A 378 12.04 -1.20 -53.49
C PRO A 378 12.09 -2.69 -53.85
N GLY A 379 11.02 -3.20 -54.46
CA GLY A 379 10.86 -4.63 -54.73
C GLY A 379 10.31 -5.47 -53.57
N GLY A 380 10.15 -4.91 -52.37
CA GLY A 380 9.57 -5.62 -51.22
C GLY A 380 10.55 -6.51 -50.47
N ILE A 381 10.03 -7.41 -49.63
CA ILE A 381 10.82 -8.24 -48.70
C ILE A 381 10.47 -9.71 -48.86
N GLY A 382 11.49 -10.55 -49.05
CA GLY A 382 11.42 -12.01 -49.10
C GLY A 382 11.71 -12.69 -47.76
N LEU A 383 11.32 -13.95 -47.63
CA LEU A 383 11.52 -14.81 -46.45
C LEU A 383 12.12 -16.17 -46.86
N GLU A 384 13.18 -16.60 -46.21
CA GLU A 384 13.82 -17.91 -46.39
C GLU A 384 13.99 -18.61 -45.04
N TRP A 385 13.75 -19.92 -44.98
CA TRP A 385 14.06 -20.75 -43.82
C TRP A 385 14.71 -22.07 -44.22
N ASN A 386 15.72 -22.47 -43.46
CA ASN A 386 16.57 -23.63 -43.75
C ASN A 386 16.68 -24.55 -42.53
N ASP A 387 16.48 -25.86 -42.74
CA ASP A 387 16.59 -26.94 -41.74
C ASP A 387 15.81 -26.70 -40.42
N LEU A 388 14.59 -26.15 -40.53
CA LEU A 388 13.78 -25.81 -39.37
C LEU A 388 13.29 -27.09 -38.66
N SER A 389 13.83 -27.33 -37.47
CA SER A 389 13.47 -28.47 -36.61
C SER A 389 13.08 -28.01 -35.21
N TYR A 390 12.17 -28.74 -34.56
CA TYR A 390 11.67 -28.39 -33.22
C TYR A 390 11.44 -29.62 -32.36
N THR A 391 12.06 -29.63 -31.18
CA THR A 391 12.01 -30.74 -30.21
C THR A 391 11.45 -30.27 -28.88
N VAL A 392 10.35 -30.87 -28.43
CA VAL A 392 9.77 -30.64 -27.11
C VAL A 392 10.48 -31.53 -26.08
N THR A 393 11.17 -30.91 -25.13
CA THR A 393 11.78 -31.63 -24.01
C THR A 393 10.77 -31.83 -22.87
N PRO A 394 10.64 -33.03 -22.28
CA PRO A 394 9.73 -33.26 -21.16
C PRO A 394 10.14 -32.43 -19.93
N SER A 395 9.15 -31.83 -19.27
CA SER A 395 9.36 -30.93 -18.13
C SER A 395 10.10 -31.61 -16.97
N TRP A 396 10.89 -30.83 -16.23
CA TRP A 396 11.71 -31.33 -15.12
C TRP A 396 10.89 -32.10 -14.07
N LEU A 397 9.68 -31.64 -13.77
CA LEU A 397 8.72 -32.27 -12.86
C LEU A 397 8.28 -33.65 -13.37
N SER A 398 8.09 -33.80 -14.69
CA SER A 398 7.77 -35.11 -15.31
C SER A 398 8.96 -36.08 -15.36
N LYS A 399 10.20 -35.58 -15.24
CA LYS A 399 11.41 -36.41 -15.03
C LYS A 399 11.52 -36.83 -13.56
N LEU A 400 11.27 -35.91 -12.63
CA LEU A 400 11.29 -36.17 -11.18
C LEU A 400 10.24 -37.22 -10.77
N LEU A 401 9.01 -37.10 -11.29
CA LEU A 401 7.93 -38.04 -11.02
C LEU A 401 8.17 -39.42 -11.69
N ARG A 402 8.66 -39.47 -12.93
CA ARG A 402 9.00 -40.74 -13.59
C ARG A 402 10.22 -41.44 -13.00
N GLY A 403 11.12 -40.71 -12.33
CA GLY A 403 12.22 -41.28 -11.54
C GLY A 403 11.77 -42.21 -10.41
N ARG A 404 10.49 -42.20 -10.03
CA ARG A 404 9.91 -43.06 -8.99
C ARG A 404 8.96 -44.15 -9.51
N ALA A 405 8.70 -44.19 -10.83
CA ALA A 405 7.68 -45.04 -11.45
C ALA A 405 8.26 -46.04 -12.47
N ARG A 406 9.42 -46.65 -12.14
CA ARG A 406 10.04 -47.71 -12.96
C ARG A 406 10.08 -49.04 -12.22
N ALA A 407 8.91 -49.51 -11.78
CA ALA A 407 8.75 -50.79 -11.08
C ALA A 407 7.34 -51.40 -11.20
N SER A 408 6.75 -51.47 -12.40
CA SER A 408 5.73 -52.49 -12.76
C SER A 408 5.29 -52.42 -14.24
N HIS A 409 5.02 -53.60 -14.81
CA HIS A 409 4.35 -53.90 -16.10
C HIS A 409 4.99 -53.45 -17.44
N PRO A 410 5.36 -54.43 -18.30
CA PRO A 410 5.43 -54.25 -19.74
C PRO A 410 4.09 -54.66 -20.39
N GLU A 411 3.49 -53.77 -21.19
CA GLU A 411 2.45 -54.14 -22.15
C GLU A 411 2.84 -53.72 -23.57
N SER A 412 2.42 -54.53 -24.53
CA SER A 412 2.88 -54.54 -25.92
C SER A 412 2.23 -53.46 -26.77
N GLY A 413 3.06 -52.61 -27.39
CA GLY A 413 2.67 -51.73 -28.48
C GLY A 413 3.86 -51.46 -29.40
N LEU A 414 3.73 -51.81 -30.67
CA LEU A 414 4.76 -51.56 -31.70
C LEU A 414 4.90 -50.04 -31.90
N ALA A 415 6.03 -49.48 -31.49
CA ALA A 415 6.32 -48.05 -31.62
C ALA A 415 7.79 -47.81 -31.99
N ASP A 416 8.02 -47.65 -33.30
CA ASP A 416 9.10 -46.86 -33.93
C ASP A 416 10.45 -46.82 -33.18
N GLU A 417 11.30 -47.82 -33.44
CA GLU A 417 12.73 -47.73 -33.14
C GLU A 417 13.38 -46.65 -34.00
N HIS A 418 13.51 -45.42 -33.48
CA HIS A 418 14.61 -44.48 -33.75
C HIS A 418 14.65 -43.37 -32.68
N SER A 419 14.73 -43.77 -31.42
CA SER A 419 14.91 -42.85 -30.29
C SER A 419 16.37 -42.41 -30.16
N ALA A 420 16.76 -41.34 -30.85
CA ALA A 420 18.04 -40.69 -30.65
C ALA A 420 18.22 -40.24 -29.18
N GLU A 421 19.44 -40.35 -28.66
CA GLU A 421 19.80 -40.04 -27.28
C GLU A 421 19.35 -38.62 -26.88
N GLY A 422 18.35 -38.50 -26.01
CA GLY A 422 17.85 -37.20 -25.56
C GLY A 422 16.39 -37.12 -25.12
N GLY A 423 15.56 -38.14 -25.39
CA GLY A 423 14.23 -38.31 -24.76
C GLY A 423 13.24 -37.15 -24.94
N GLY A 424 13.35 -36.39 -26.03
CA GLY A 424 12.43 -35.32 -26.41
C GLY A 424 11.57 -35.70 -27.61
N LYS A 425 10.32 -35.21 -27.68
CA LYS A 425 9.45 -35.45 -28.84
C LYS A 425 9.81 -34.47 -29.95
N LEU A 426 10.35 -34.99 -31.05
CA LEU A 426 10.63 -34.24 -32.27
C LEU A 426 9.32 -33.97 -33.02
N ILE A 427 8.98 -32.70 -33.22
CA ILE A 427 7.72 -32.23 -33.83
C ILE A 427 7.92 -31.73 -35.27
N LEU A 428 9.08 -31.13 -35.57
CA LEU A 428 9.47 -30.72 -36.92
C LEU A 428 10.85 -31.26 -37.26
N ARG A 429 11.03 -31.66 -38.53
CA ARG A 429 12.19 -32.38 -39.06
C ARG A 429 12.67 -31.72 -40.36
N GLY A 430 13.61 -30.79 -40.25
CA GLY A 430 14.34 -30.18 -41.37
C GLY A 430 13.49 -29.44 -42.40
N VAL A 431 12.42 -28.78 -41.97
CA VAL A 431 11.51 -28.07 -42.89
C VAL A 431 12.24 -26.85 -43.46
N SER A 432 12.26 -26.73 -44.79
CA SER A 432 12.93 -25.62 -45.50
C SER A 432 11.99 -25.03 -46.55
N GLY A 433 12.20 -23.75 -46.92
CA GLY A 433 11.36 -23.05 -47.88
C GLY A 433 11.78 -21.60 -48.10
N ARG A 434 11.32 -21.02 -49.21
CA ARG A 434 11.65 -19.65 -49.64
C ARG A 434 10.48 -19.00 -50.34
N VAL A 435 10.12 -17.79 -49.90
CA VAL A 435 8.94 -17.03 -50.33
C VAL A 435 9.39 -15.68 -50.83
N GLU A 436 9.03 -15.37 -52.08
CA GLU A 436 9.33 -14.09 -52.72
C GLU A 436 8.29 -13.02 -52.33
N PRO A 437 8.62 -11.72 -52.42
CA PRO A 437 7.68 -10.64 -52.14
C PRO A 437 6.36 -10.79 -52.91
N GLY A 438 5.23 -10.54 -52.23
CA GLY A 438 3.89 -10.59 -52.84
C GLY A 438 3.37 -11.99 -53.19
N THR A 439 3.97 -13.05 -52.62
CA THR A 439 3.51 -14.45 -52.74
C THR A 439 2.63 -14.87 -51.55
N MET A 440 1.48 -15.49 -51.83
CA MET A 440 0.55 -16.06 -50.86
C MET A 440 0.76 -17.58 -50.71
N VAL A 441 1.03 -18.05 -49.50
CA VAL A 441 1.42 -19.44 -49.21
C VAL A 441 0.40 -20.15 -48.31
N ALA A 442 -0.10 -21.30 -48.74
CA ALA A 442 -0.85 -22.22 -47.88
C ALA A 442 0.07 -23.29 -47.28
N ILE A 443 -0.02 -23.50 -45.96
CA ILE A 443 0.56 -24.66 -45.27
C ILE A 443 -0.57 -25.65 -44.96
N LEU A 444 -0.57 -26.77 -45.69
CA LEU A 444 -1.53 -27.86 -45.59
C LEU A 444 -0.94 -29.07 -44.85
N GLY A 445 -1.81 -29.94 -44.36
CA GLY A 445 -1.46 -31.19 -43.69
C GLY A 445 -2.50 -31.58 -42.64
N PRO A 446 -2.53 -32.85 -42.20
CA PRO A 446 -3.48 -33.32 -41.20
C PRO A 446 -3.28 -32.66 -39.83
N SER A 447 -4.21 -32.90 -38.92
CA SER A 447 -4.09 -32.51 -37.51
C SER A 447 -2.86 -33.16 -36.89
N GLY A 448 -2.05 -32.37 -36.17
CA GLY A 448 -0.77 -32.82 -35.60
C GLY A 448 0.43 -32.83 -36.56
N ALA A 449 0.28 -32.51 -37.85
CA ALA A 449 1.38 -32.50 -38.83
C ALA A 449 2.49 -31.45 -38.59
N GLY A 450 2.28 -30.51 -37.66
CA GLY A 450 3.24 -29.45 -37.31
C GLY A 450 2.92 -28.05 -37.84
N LYS A 451 1.80 -27.86 -38.57
CA LYS A 451 1.38 -26.58 -39.20
C LYS A 451 1.60 -25.34 -38.31
N THR A 452 0.87 -25.22 -37.20
CA THR A 452 0.98 -24.14 -36.21
C THR A 452 2.42 -23.97 -35.69
N THR A 453 3.19 -25.06 -35.55
CA THR A 453 4.58 -24.97 -35.07
C THR A 453 5.50 -24.33 -36.11
N VAL A 454 5.33 -24.61 -37.41
CA VAL A 454 6.06 -23.90 -38.47
C VAL A 454 5.70 -22.42 -38.46
N VAL A 455 4.39 -22.12 -38.50
CA VAL A 455 3.83 -20.77 -38.53
C VAL A 455 4.30 -19.91 -37.34
N GLU A 456 4.31 -20.47 -36.13
CA GLU A 456 4.81 -19.79 -34.92
C GLU A 456 6.34 -19.58 -34.92
N LEU A 457 7.12 -20.53 -35.43
CA LEU A 457 8.59 -20.39 -35.52
C LEU A 457 8.99 -19.34 -36.56
N LEU A 458 8.32 -19.29 -37.72
CA LEU A 458 8.51 -18.24 -38.72
C LEU A 458 8.12 -16.85 -38.18
N ALA A 459 7.11 -16.79 -37.31
CA ALA A 459 6.73 -15.57 -36.59
C ALA A 459 7.66 -15.21 -35.41
N GLY A 460 8.71 -15.99 -35.14
CA GLY A 460 9.65 -15.75 -34.03
C GLY A 460 9.03 -15.89 -32.64
N LYS A 461 7.91 -16.59 -32.50
CA LYS A 461 7.24 -16.83 -31.21
C LYS A 461 8.15 -17.65 -30.28
N ARG A 462 8.03 -17.41 -28.97
CA ARG A 462 8.80 -18.13 -27.95
C ARG A 462 8.09 -19.40 -27.54
N LYS A 463 8.69 -20.55 -27.88
CA LYS A 463 8.22 -21.86 -27.46
C LYS A 463 9.11 -22.46 -26.36
N GLU A 464 8.58 -23.40 -25.57
CA GLU A 464 9.34 -24.03 -24.48
C GLU A 464 10.40 -25.05 -24.95
N GLY A 465 10.25 -25.61 -26.15
CA GLY A 465 11.19 -26.59 -26.72
C GLY A 465 12.44 -25.98 -27.37
N ARG A 466 13.31 -26.86 -27.88
CA ARG A 466 14.51 -26.47 -28.64
C ARG A 466 14.18 -26.38 -30.13
N ALA A 467 14.30 -25.18 -30.70
CA ALA A 467 14.30 -24.97 -32.15
C ALA A 467 15.74 -24.97 -32.70
N THR A 468 15.93 -25.50 -33.90
CA THR A 468 17.15 -25.43 -34.71
C THR A 468 16.79 -25.08 -36.16
N GLY A 469 17.80 -24.76 -36.97
CA GLY A 469 17.62 -24.16 -38.30
C GLY A 469 17.82 -22.64 -38.28
N GLU A 470 17.63 -22.00 -39.43
CA GLU A 470 17.82 -20.56 -39.62
C GLU A 470 16.63 -19.96 -40.38
N VAL A 471 16.27 -18.71 -40.04
CA VAL A 471 15.24 -17.92 -40.74
C VAL A 471 15.86 -16.58 -41.13
N ARG A 472 15.82 -16.23 -42.41
CA ARG A 472 16.41 -15.03 -43.00
C ARG A 472 15.36 -14.21 -43.76
N TYR A 473 15.55 -12.90 -43.79
CA TYR A 473 14.76 -11.98 -44.61
C TYR A 473 15.70 -11.32 -45.63
N PHE A 474 15.23 -11.15 -46.87
CA PHE A 474 16.04 -10.60 -47.96
C PHE A 474 15.32 -9.49 -48.75
N SER A 475 16.09 -8.61 -49.38
CA SER A 475 15.57 -7.56 -50.27
C SER A 475 15.06 -8.17 -51.58
N GLY A 476 13.84 -7.79 -52.00
CA GLY A 476 13.26 -8.26 -53.26
C GLY A 476 13.97 -7.75 -54.52
N ALA A 477 14.62 -6.57 -54.44
CA ALA A 477 15.39 -6.02 -55.57
C ALA A 477 16.75 -6.71 -55.75
N ASP A 478 17.48 -6.93 -54.66
CA ASP A 478 18.91 -7.29 -54.72
C ASP A 478 19.20 -8.73 -54.25
N GLY A 479 18.22 -9.43 -53.68
CA GLY A 479 18.39 -10.74 -53.04
C GLY A 479 19.24 -10.73 -51.76
N LEU A 480 19.75 -9.57 -51.34
CA LEU A 480 20.67 -9.44 -50.20
C LEU A 480 19.96 -9.60 -48.84
N PRO A 481 20.60 -10.22 -47.82
CA PRO A 481 20.05 -10.31 -46.47
C PRO A 481 19.82 -8.94 -45.83
N LEU A 482 18.68 -8.75 -45.17
CA LEU A 482 18.34 -7.49 -44.51
C LEU A 482 19.12 -7.31 -43.19
N PRO A 483 19.67 -6.11 -42.92
CA PRO A 483 20.46 -5.85 -41.70
C PRO A 483 19.61 -5.75 -40.42
N ARG A 484 18.28 -5.72 -40.55
CA ARG A 484 17.32 -5.71 -39.43
C ARG A 484 16.15 -6.63 -39.77
N THR A 485 15.65 -7.35 -38.77
CA THR A 485 14.42 -8.14 -38.89
C THR A 485 13.23 -7.21 -39.13
N PRO A 486 12.44 -7.41 -40.20
CA PRO A 486 11.29 -6.57 -40.49
C PRO A 486 10.13 -6.85 -39.53
N ARG A 487 9.10 -6.01 -39.56
CA ARG A 487 7.89 -6.16 -38.75
C ARG A 487 7.04 -7.31 -39.29
N VAL A 488 6.92 -8.39 -38.52
CA VAL A 488 6.00 -9.52 -38.79
C VAL A 488 4.69 -9.28 -38.06
N GLY A 489 3.57 -9.41 -38.77
CA GLY A 489 2.22 -9.47 -38.18
C GLY A 489 1.80 -10.93 -37.99
N PHE A 490 1.16 -11.24 -36.86
CA PHE A 490 0.76 -12.61 -36.54
C PHE A 490 -0.70 -12.66 -36.06
N VAL A 491 -1.53 -13.41 -36.78
CA VAL A 491 -2.95 -13.61 -36.46
C VAL A 491 -3.13 -15.01 -35.85
N ASP A 492 -3.54 -15.04 -34.59
CA ASP A 492 -3.80 -16.27 -33.84
C ASP A 492 -4.97 -17.11 -34.38
N GLN A 493 -5.05 -18.39 -34.02
CA GLN A 493 -6.20 -19.25 -34.34
C GLN A 493 -7.52 -18.71 -33.75
N SER A 494 -7.48 -18.11 -32.55
CA SER A 494 -8.67 -17.60 -31.84
C SER A 494 -8.72 -16.07 -31.79
N ASP A 495 -9.89 -15.51 -32.11
CA ASP A 495 -10.11 -14.06 -32.17
C ASP A 495 -10.49 -13.48 -30.81
N VAL A 496 -9.48 -13.25 -29.96
CA VAL A 496 -9.68 -12.64 -28.64
C VAL A 496 -9.69 -11.10 -28.76
N LEU A 497 -10.89 -10.52 -28.87
CA LEU A 497 -11.12 -9.08 -29.07
C LEU A 497 -11.94 -8.45 -27.92
N PRO A 498 -11.83 -7.12 -27.69
CA PRO A 498 -12.59 -6.42 -26.65
C PRO A 498 -14.08 -6.26 -27.03
N SER A 499 -14.95 -7.01 -26.36
CA SER A 499 -16.40 -7.08 -26.66
C SER A 499 -17.14 -5.75 -26.65
N ASN A 500 -16.82 -4.88 -25.69
CA ASN A 500 -17.54 -3.62 -25.44
C ASN A 500 -17.06 -2.44 -26.32
N LEU A 501 -16.03 -2.63 -27.15
CA LEU A 501 -15.56 -1.64 -28.12
C LEU A 501 -16.21 -1.82 -29.50
N THR A 502 -16.23 -0.75 -30.29
CA THR A 502 -16.58 -0.85 -31.72
C THR A 502 -15.40 -1.36 -32.55
N VAL A 503 -15.68 -1.82 -33.78
CA VAL A 503 -14.65 -2.25 -34.73
C VAL A 503 -13.61 -1.14 -34.96
N ARG A 504 -14.06 0.09 -35.27
CA ARG A 504 -13.17 1.24 -35.49
C ARG A 504 -12.37 1.60 -34.24
N GLU A 505 -12.97 1.56 -33.05
CA GLU A 505 -12.26 1.85 -31.80
C GLU A 505 -11.15 0.83 -31.50
N THR A 506 -11.39 -0.44 -31.84
CA THR A 506 -10.42 -1.52 -31.64
C THR A 506 -9.23 -1.39 -32.59
N LEU A 507 -9.48 -1.07 -33.86
CA LEU A 507 -8.42 -0.75 -34.82
C LEU A 507 -7.66 0.54 -34.45
N LEU A 508 -8.35 1.57 -33.95
CA LEU A 508 -7.74 2.82 -33.49
C LEU A 508 -6.91 2.65 -32.21
N PHE A 509 -7.31 1.73 -31.32
CA PHE A 509 -6.51 1.30 -30.17
C PHE A 509 -5.20 0.64 -30.63
N ALA A 510 -5.28 -0.29 -31.60
CA ALA A 510 -4.09 -0.88 -32.21
C ALA A 510 -3.20 0.18 -32.90
N ALA A 511 -3.80 1.12 -33.65
CA ALA A 511 -3.10 2.19 -34.35
C ALA A 511 -2.30 3.09 -33.40
N ARG A 512 -2.93 3.56 -32.31
CA ARG A 512 -2.31 4.46 -31.33
C ARG A 512 -1.09 3.86 -30.63
N LEU A 513 -1.05 2.53 -30.50
CA LEU A 513 0.00 1.81 -29.77
C LEU A 513 1.08 1.19 -30.68
N ARG A 514 0.78 0.90 -31.95
CA ARG A 514 1.70 0.24 -32.90
C ARG A 514 2.26 1.14 -34.00
N LEU A 515 1.67 2.33 -34.21
CA LEU A 515 2.22 3.38 -35.08
C LEU A 515 3.02 4.39 -34.24
N PRO A 516 4.12 4.97 -34.77
CA PRO A 516 5.00 5.89 -34.06
C PRO A 516 4.27 7.06 -33.38
N GLU A 517 4.80 7.58 -32.27
CA GLU A 517 4.19 8.74 -31.57
C GLU A 517 4.29 10.06 -32.34
N THR A 518 5.23 10.15 -33.27
CA THR A 518 5.43 11.31 -34.17
C THR A 518 4.28 11.47 -35.16
N MET A 519 3.59 10.38 -35.52
CA MET A 519 2.43 10.43 -36.42
C MET A 519 1.22 11.05 -35.70
N PRO A 520 0.59 12.10 -36.27
CA PRO A 520 -0.57 12.74 -35.65
C PRO A 520 -1.78 11.81 -35.61
N ASP A 521 -2.67 12.01 -34.62
CA ASP A 521 -3.82 11.12 -34.43
C ASP A 521 -4.81 11.14 -35.61
N SER A 522 -4.88 12.24 -36.36
CA SER A 522 -5.64 12.34 -37.61
C SER A 522 -5.13 11.36 -38.68
N GLU A 523 -3.82 11.28 -38.90
CA GLU A 523 -3.23 10.32 -39.86
C GLU A 523 -3.42 8.88 -39.38
N LYS A 524 -3.35 8.63 -38.06
CA LYS A 524 -3.69 7.31 -37.48
C LYS A 524 -5.15 6.94 -37.73
N GLN A 525 -6.08 7.90 -37.67
CA GLN A 525 -7.49 7.69 -38.00
C GLN A 525 -7.69 7.42 -39.51
N SER A 526 -7.03 8.18 -40.39
CA SER A 526 -7.03 7.92 -41.84
C SER A 526 -6.54 6.50 -42.17
N ARG A 527 -5.42 6.07 -41.55
CA ARG A 527 -4.90 4.71 -41.72
C ARG A 527 -5.88 3.63 -41.25
N VAL A 528 -6.64 3.87 -40.18
CA VAL A 528 -7.71 2.95 -39.74
C VAL A 528 -8.85 2.90 -40.75
N PHE A 529 -9.22 4.04 -41.36
CA PHE A 529 -10.25 4.10 -42.40
C PHE A 529 -9.84 3.35 -43.68
N GLU A 530 -8.58 3.49 -44.12
CA GLU A 530 -8.01 2.67 -45.21
C GLU A 530 -8.18 1.17 -44.93
N VAL A 531 -7.76 0.72 -43.74
CA VAL A 531 -7.83 -0.70 -43.35
C VAL A 531 -9.28 -1.19 -43.23
N LEU A 532 -10.21 -0.36 -42.75
CA LEU A 532 -11.65 -0.69 -42.74
C LEU A 532 -12.20 -0.92 -44.16
N ASN A 533 -11.78 -0.11 -45.13
CA ASN A 533 -12.20 -0.25 -46.52
C ASN A 533 -11.55 -1.48 -47.18
N GLN A 534 -10.24 -1.68 -47.00
CA GLN A 534 -9.50 -2.85 -47.50
C GLN A 534 -10.07 -4.19 -47.00
N LEU A 535 -10.65 -4.21 -45.79
CA LEU A 535 -11.23 -5.42 -45.19
C LEU A 535 -12.73 -5.59 -45.43
N GLY A 536 -13.40 -4.66 -46.13
CA GLY A 536 -14.85 -4.65 -46.27
C GLY A 536 -15.56 -4.61 -44.90
N LEU A 537 -15.14 -3.68 -44.04
CA LEU A 537 -15.65 -3.48 -42.67
C LEU A 537 -16.18 -2.06 -42.41
N ALA A 538 -16.25 -1.21 -43.44
CA ALA A 538 -16.73 0.17 -43.33
C ALA A 538 -18.14 0.25 -42.73
N ASP A 539 -19.06 -0.57 -43.24
CA ASP A 539 -20.48 -0.59 -42.84
C ASP A 539 -20.70 -1.00 -41.37
N VAL A 540 -19.81 -1.85 -40.83
CA VAL A 540 -19.84 -2.33 -39.44
C VAL A 540 -18.84 -1.62 -38.52
N SER A 541 -18.24 -0.52 -38.99
CA SER A 541 -17.16 0.19 -38.27
C SER A 541 -17.58 0.72 -36.89
N GLU A 542 -18.85 1.11 -36.73
CA GLU A 542 -19.44 1.57 -35.46
C GLU A 542 -20.15 0.47 -34.66
N THR A 543 -20.26 -0.74 -35.20
CA THR A 543 -20.88 -1.87 -34.52
C THR A 543 -19.95 -2.36 -33.40
N ARG A 544 -20.52 -2.70 -32.24
CA ARG A 544 -19.78 -3.34 -31.14
C ARG A 544 -19.35 -4.73 -31.55
N ILE A 545 -18.14 -5.14 -31.17
CA ILE A 545 -17.62 -6.48 -31.49
C ILE A 545 -18.50 -7.57 -30.85
N GLY A 546 -18.97 -7.35 -29.61
CA GLY A 546 -19.85 -8.27 -28.90
C GLY A 546 -19.10 -9.41 -28.21
N SER A 547 -19.86 -10.32 -27.63
CA SER A 547 -19.37 -11.53 -26.95
C SER A 547 -20.27 -12.72 -27.31
N GLY A 548 -19.98 -13.91 -26.77
CA GLY A 548 -20.92 -15.05 -26.89
C GLY A 548 -22.28 -14.79 -26.24
N GLU A 549 -22.37 -13.83 -25.30
CA GLU A 549 -23.60 -13.48 -24.56
C GLU A 549 -24.28 -12.22 -25.13
N HIS A 550 -23.55 -11.37 -25.84
CA HIS A 550 -24.04 -10.10 -26.37
C HIS A 550 -23.81 -10.01 -27.88
N ARG A 551 -24.92 -9.98 -28.64
CA ARG A 551 -24.91 -9.86 -30.10
C ARG A 551 -24.02 -8.72 -30.58
N GLY A 552 -23.06 -9.05 -31.43
CA GLY A 552 -22.16 -8.10 -32.09
C GLY A 552 -21.96 -8.45 -33.56
N VAL A 553 -20.72 -8.35 -34.05
CA VAL A 553 -20.36 -8.68 -35.43
C VAL A 553 -20.39 -10.19 -35.70
N SER A 554 -20.50 -10.60 -36.96
CA SER A 554 -20.41 -12.01 -37.35
C SER A 554 -19.00 -12.58 -37.16
N GLY A 555 -18.87 -13.91 -37.06
CA GLY A 555 -17.55 -14.56 -36.92
C GLY A 555 -16.58 -14.23 -38.08
N GLY A 556 -17.10 -14.15 -39.31
CA GLY A 556 -16.30 -13.77 -40.48
C GLY A 556 -15.85 -12.30 -40.45
N GLU A 557 -16.66 -11.39 -39.90
CA GLU A 557 -16.25 -10.00 -39.67
C GLU A 557 -15.25 -9.91 -38.54
N MET A 558 -15.49 -10.58 -37.40
CA MET A 558 -14.58 -10.67 -36.26
C MET A 558 -13.18 -11.13 -36.68
N ARG A 559 -13.11 -12.13 -37.57
CA ARG A 559 -11.84 -12.60 -38.15
C ARG A 559 -11.13 -11.51 -38.95
N ARG A 560 -11.87 -10.76 -39.78
CA ARG A 560 -11.32 -9.61 -40.52
C ARG A 560 -10.87 -8.49 -39.57
N VAL A 561 -11.57 -8.22 -38.46
CA VAL A 561 -11.12 -7.26 -37.42
C VAL A 561 -9.79 -7.69 -36.81
N SER A 562 -9.64 -8.98 -36.50
CA SER A 562 -8.41 -9.57 -35.97
C SER A 562 -7.22 -9.39 -36.92
N ILE A 563 -7.43 -9.64 -38.22
CA ILE A 563 -6.46 -9.37 -39.30
C ILE A 563 -6.14 -7.86 -39.38
N GLY A 564 -7.17 -7.00 -39.32
CA GLY A 564 -7.00 -5.54 -39.35
C GLY A 564 -6.16 -4.98 -38.21
N CYS A 565 -6.25 -5.57 -37.01
CA CYS A 565 -5.41 -5.20 -35.87
C CYS A 565 -3.91 -5.37 -36.17
N GLU A 566 -3.53 -6.34 -37.02
CA GLU A 566 -2.17 -6.52 -37.52
C GLU A 566 -1.85 -5.59 -38.70
N LEU A 567 -2.74 -5.46 -39.69
CA LEU A 567 -2.53 -4.65 -40.91
C LEU A 567 -2.39 -3.14 -40.66
N VAL A 568 -3.02 -2.61 -39.61
CA VAL A 568 -2.85 -1.21 -39.18
C VAL A 568 -1.37 -0.88 -38.98
N ALA A 569 -0.58 -1.83 -38.48
CA ALA A 569 0.84 -1.65 -38.18
C ALA A 569 1.78 -1.76 -39.40
N ARG A 570 1.25 -1.93 -40.62
CA ARG A 570 1.98 -2.15 -41.89
C ARG A 570 3.07 -3.24 -41.80
N PRO A 571 2.71 -4.51 -41.51
CA PRO A 571 3.69 -5.61 -41.47
C PRO A 571 4.27 -5.88 -42.87
N ALA A 572 5.51 -6.37 -42.93
CA ALA A 572 6.14 -6.82 -44.16
C ALA A 572 5.77 -8.26 -44.53
N VAL A 573 5.60 -9.09 -43.49
CA VAL A 573 5.16 -10.48 -43.58
C VAL A 573 3.95 -10.62 -42.64
N LEU A 574 2.83 -11.09 -43.17
CA LEU A 574 1.63 -11.42 -42.41
C LEU A 574 1.52 -12.95 -42.32
N ILE A 575 1.51 -13.44 -41.09
CA ILE A 575 1.44 -14.88 -40.78
C ILE A 575 0.11 -15.13 -40.05
N LEU A 576 -0.65 -16.13 -40.49
CA LEU A 576 -1.97 -16.45 -39.93
C LEU A 576 -2.06 -17.94 -39.57
N ASP A 577 -2.50 -18.25 -38.36
CA ASP A 577 -2.85 -19.62 -37.99
C ASP A 577 -4.34 -19.88 -38.23
N GLU A 578 -4.66 -20.82 -39.12
CA GLU A 578 -5.99 -21.28 -39.51
C GLU A 578 -7.03 -20.16 -39.76
N PRO A 579 -6.78 -19.17 -40.65
CA PRO A 579 -7.64 -17.99 -40.81
C PRO A 579 -9.05 -18.25 -41.36
N THR A 580 -9.33 -19.45 -41.85
CA THR A 580 -10.63 -19.86 -42.37
C THR A 580 -11.36 -20.87 -41.47
N SER A 581 -10.77 -21.24 -40.32
CA SER A 581 -11.38 -22.20 -39.39
C SER A 581 -12.59 -21.59 -38.68
N GLY A 582 -13.65 -22.38 -38.48
CA GLY A 582 -14.91 -21.93 -37.89
C GLY A 582 -15.76 -20.98 -38.75
N LEU A 583 -15.37 -20.73 -40.01
CA LEU A 583 -16.14 -19.91 -40.95
C LEU A 583 -16.90 -20.76 -41.97
N ASP A 584 -18.03 -20.25 -42.45
CA ASP A 584 -18.70 -20.80 -43.64
C ASP A 584 -17.86 -20.55 -44.90
N SER A 585 -18.11 -21.32 -45.96
CA SER A 585 -17.31 -21.28 -47.18
C SER A 585 -17.33 -19.92 -47.90
N VAL A 586 -18.41 -19.13 -47.76
CA VAL A 586 -18.51 -17.80 -48.37
C VAL A 586 -17.70 -16.78 -47.56
N SER A 587 -17.80 -16.80 -46.22
CA SER A 587 -16.96 -15.96 -45.36
C SER A 587 -15.48 -16.30 -45.47
N ALA A 588 -15.12 -17.59 -45.53
CA ALA A 588 -13.75 -18.04 -45.75
C ALA A 588 -13.18 -17.53 -47.08
N GLN A 589 -13.95 -17.60 -48.18
CA GLN A 589 -13.53 -17.07 -49.47
C GLN A 589 -13.34 -15.55 -49.45
N LYS A 590 -14.20 -14.79 -48.75
CA LYS A 590 -14.06 -13.34 -48.55
C LYS A 590 -12.81 -12.96 -47.75
N VAL A 591 -12.45 -13.74 -46.74
CA VAL A 591 -11.18 -13.55 -46.00
C VAL A 591 -9.99 -13.81 -46.93
N ALA A 592 -10.05 -14.87 -47.74
CA ALA A 592 -8.97 -15.21 -48.67
C ALA A 592 -8.80 -14.20 -49.82
N SER A 593 -9.88 -13.64 -50.37
CA SER A 593 -9.79 -12.61 -51.42
C SER A 593 -9.11 -11.35 -50.90
N VAL A 594 -9.51 -10.88 -49.72
CA VAL A 594 -8.89 -9.74 -49.03
C VAL A 594 -7.40 -9.99 -48.76
N LEU A 595 -7.03 -11.17 -48.27
CA LEU A 595 -5.62 -11.55 -48.07
C LEU A 595 -4.83 -11.58 -49.38
N ARG A 596 -5.45 -12.02 -50.48
CA ARG A 596 -4.83 -12.04 -51.81
C ARG A 596 -4.64 -10.65 -52.40
N GLU A 597 -5.61 -9.77 -52.24
CA GLU A 597 -5.55 -8.36 -52.64
C GLU A 597 -4.43 -7.62 -51.88
N LEU A 598 -4.28 -7.87 -50.58
CA LEU A 598 -3.18 -7.35 -49.75
C LEU A 598 -1.80 -7.93 -50.15
N CYS A 599 -1.78 -9.16 -50.65
CA CYS A 599 -0.56 -9.84 -51.06
C CYS A 599 0.01 -9.23 -52.34
N HIS A 600 -0.85 -9.08 -53.36
CA HIS A 600 -0.48 -8.57 -54.69
C HIS A 600 -0.65 -7.05 -54.85
N ASP A 601 -0.67 -6.26 -53.76
CA ASP A 601 -0.70 -4.79 -53.82
C ASP A 601 0.49 -4.27 -54.65
N PRO A 602 0.28 -3.58 -55.79
CA PRO A 602 1.37 -3.12 -56.65
C PRO A 602 2.30 -2.09 -56.00
N GLN A 603 1.82 -1.34 -55.00
CA GLN A 603 2.63 -0.34 -54.28
C GLN A 603 3.31 -0.94 -53.06
N ASN A 604 2.73 -1.96 -52.44
CA ASN A 604 3.14 -2.45 -51.12
C ASN A 604 2.99 -3.97 -50.94
N PRO A 605 3.64 -4.80 -51.80
CA PRO A 605 3.48 -6.25 -51.77
C PRO A 605 3.87 -6.82 -50.40
N THR A 606 3.00 -7.67 -49.85
CA THR A 606 3.13 -8.20 -48.48
C THR A 606 3.08 -9.71 -48.53
N ILE A 607 4.07 -10.40 -47.95
CA ILE A 607 4.03 -11.87 -47.91
C ILE A 607 2.89 -12.31 -46.99
N VAL A 608 2.06 -13.25 -47.46
CA VAL A 608 0.99 -13.86 -46.66
C VAL A 608 1.25 -15.35 -46.52
N ILE A 609 1.40 -15.84 -45.28
CA ILE A 609 1.57 -17.27 -44.98
C ILE A 609 0.44 -17.70 -44.06
N ALA A 610 -0.36 -18.67 -44.50
CA ALA A 610 -1.49 -19.19 -43.72
C ALA A 610 -1.40 -20.70 -43.55
N SER A 611 -1.54 -21.22 -42.31
CA SER A 611 -1.92 -22.62 -42.14
C SER A 611 -3.40 -22.76 -42.50
N ILE A 612 -3.77 -23.79 -43.27
CA ILE A 612 -5.15 -23.99 -43.72
C ILE A 612 -5.57 -25.43 -43.45
N HIS A 613 -6.78 -25.60 -42.90
CA HIS A 613 -7.39 -26.89 -42.64
C HIS A 613 -8.51 -27.12 -43.67
N GLN A 614 -8.42 -28.21 -44.44
CA GLN A 614 -9.45 -28.67 -45.41
C GLN A 614 -10.08 -27.55 -46.27
N PRO A 615 -9.32 -26.89 -47.16
CA PRO A 615 -9.87 -25.82 -47.99
C PRO A 615 -10.75 -26.36 -49.13
N SER A 616 -11.81 -25.63 -49.42
CA SER A 616 -12.60 -25.84 -50.65
C SER A 616 -11.73 -25.63 -51.89
N SER A 617 -12.11 -26.22 -53.03
CA SER A 617 -11.36 -26.12 -54.28
C SER A 617 -11.21 -24.68 -54.80
N ASN A 618 -12.14 -23.79 -54.44
CA ASN A 618 -12.06 -22.37 -54.78
C ASN A 618 -11.07 -21.62 -53.88
N LEU A 619 -11.03 -21.95 -52.58
CA LEU A 619 -10.07 -21.39 -51.63
C LEU A 619 -8.66 -21.89 -51.94
N TYR A 620 -8.48 -23.17 -52.23
CA TYR A 620 -7.17 -23.74 -52.59
C TYR A 620 -6.52 -23.05 -53.81
N ARG A 621 -7.33 -22.63 -54.80
CA ARG A 621 -6.86 -21.90 -56.00
C ARG A 621 -6.47 -20.43 -55.75
N THR A 622 -6.67 -19.87 -54.54
CA THR A 622 -6.23 -18.49 -54.25
C THR A 622 -4.76 -18.40 -53.84
N PHE A 623 -4.12 -19.52 -53.48
CA PHE A 623 -2.74 -19.55 -53.03
C PHE A 623 -1.76 -19.76 -54.20
N ASP A 624 -0.71 -18.96 -54.23
CA ASP A 624 0.33 -19.04 -55.27
C ASP A 624 1.30 -20.19 -55.00
N LYS A 625 1.54 -20.51 -53.73
CA LYS A 625 2.40 -21.63 -53.30
C LYS A 625 1.76 -22.48 -52.21
N VAL A 626 2.11 -23.76 -52.18
CA VAL A 626 1.61 -24.75 -51.24
C VAL A 626 2.78 -25.50 -50.60
N MET A 627 2.77 -25.57 -49.26
CA MET A 627 3.59 -26.48 -48.47
C MET A 627 2.71 -27.60 -47.91
N LEU A 628 3.03 -28.85 -48.22
CA LEU A 628 2.33 -30.01 -47.66
C LEU A 628 3.19 -30.65 -46.56
N LEU A 629 2.67 -30.64 -45.32
CA LEU A 629 3.32 -31.23 -44.15
C LEU A 629 2.67 -32.57 -43.76
N SER A 630 3.50 -33.55 -43.40
CA SER A 630 3.07 -34.78 -42.72
C SER A 630 4.09 -35.17 -41.65
N ALA A 631 3.61 -35.54 -40.45
CA ALA A 631 4.44 -35.97 -39.31
C ALA A 631 5.71 -35.11 -39.06
N GLY A 632 5.59 -33.79 -39.24
CA GLY A 632 6.70 -32.84 -39.04
C GLY A 632 7.69 -32.71 -40.19
N ARG A 633 7.49 -33.40 -41.31
CA ARG A 633 8.30 -33.33 -42.55
C ARG A 633 7.54 -32.60 -43.66
N SER A 634 8.26 -31.99 -44.60
CA SER A 634 7.70 -31.45 -45.85
C SER A 634 7.67 -32.54 -46.93
N LEU A 635 6.48 -32.83 -47.46
CA LEU A 635 6.26 -33.75 -48.59
C LEU A 635 6.31 -33.03 -49.94
N TYR A 636 5.91 -31.76 -49.95
CA TYR A 636 5.91 -30.89 -51.13
C TYR A 636 6.08 -29.44 -50.70
N TYR A 637 6.86 -28.68 -51.48
CA TYR A 637 6.88 -27.23 -51.44
C TYR A 637 7.09 -26.70 -52.86
N GLY A 638 6.14 -25.92 -53.36
CA GLY A 638 6.15 -25.44 -54.74
C GLY A 638 4.92 -24.61 -55.07
N ASP A 639 4.64 -24.45 -56.36
CA ASP A 639 3.51 -23.66 -56.85
C ASP A 639 2.16 -24.32 -56.54
N GLY A 640 1.14 -23.49 -56.36
CA GLY A 640 -0.22 -23.92 -56.05
C GLY A 640 -0.99 -24.47 -57.25
N GLY A 641 -2.30 -24.61 -57.08
CA GLY A 641 -3.17 -25.15 -58.12
C GLY A 641 -2.82 -26.61 -58.44
N ASN A 642 -2.73 -26.95 -59.73
CA ASN A 642 -2.56 -28.33 -60.19
C ASN A 642 -1.12 -28.86 -60.07
N ALA A 643 -0.11 -28.00 -59.95
CA ALA A 643 1.30 -28.40 -59.92
C ALA A 643 1.62 -29.39 -58.78
N ALA A 644 0.99 -29.22 -57.61
CA ALA A 644 1.08 -30.17 -56.51
C ALA A 644 0.46 -31.54 -56.86
N ALA A 645 -0.69 -31.56 -57.55
CA ALA A 645 -1.31 -32.82 -57.98
C ALA A 645 -0.47 -33.53 -59.05
N GLU A 646 0.11 -32.78 -59.98
CA GLU A 646 1.01 -33.30 -61.02
C GLU A 646 2.29 -33.89 -60.41
N TYR A 647 2.87 -33.25 -59.39
CA TYR A 647 4.03 -33.75 -58.64
C TYR A 647 3.78 -35.12 -57.99
N PHE A 648 2.58 -35.36 -57.45
CA PHE A 648 2.20 -36.65 -56.87
C PHE A 648 1.71 -37.66 -57.92
N ALA A 649 1.06 -37.22 -59.00
CA ALA A 649 0.70 -38.07 -60.14
C ALA A 649 1.94 -38.70 -60.79
N ALA A 650 3.01 -37.90 -60.98
CA ALA A 650 4.32 -38.37 -61.46
C ALA A 650 5.01 -39.39 -60.52
N ARG A 651 4.51 -39.56 -59.29
CA ARG A 651 4.97 -40.53 -58.27
C ARG A 651 3.97 -41.67 -58.05
N GLY A 652 3.02 -41.86 -58.97
CA GLY A 652 2.03 -42.94 -58.92
C GLY A 652 0.78 -42.65 -58.08
N LEU A 653 0.57 -41.39 -57.67
CA LEU A 653 -0.58 -40.95 -56.85
C LEU A 653 -1.46 -39.92 -57.59
N PRO A 654 -2.10 -40.29 -58.72
CA PRO A 654 -2.91 -39.37 -59.51
C PRO A 654 -4.19 -38.94 -58.76
N CYS A 655 -4.56 -37.66 -58.88
CA CYS A 655 -5.84 -37.16 -58.40
C CYS A 655 -6.98 -37.60 -59.32
N ALA A 656 -8.06 -38.14 -58.77
CA ALA A 656 -9.24 -38.50 -59.54
C ALA A 656 -9.91 -37.27 -60.18
N GLN A 657 -10.47 -37.43 -61.38
CA GLN A 657 -11.10 -36.33 -62.11
C GLN A 657 -12.35 -35.83 -61.37
N GLY A 658 -12.41 -34.52 -61.11
CA GLY A 658 -13.50 -33.89 -60.35
C GLY A 658 -13.36 -33.98 -58.83
N TYR A 659 -12.34 -34.67 -58.31
CA TYR A 659 -12.02 -34.69 -56.89
C TYR A 659 -11.30 -33.40 -56.46
N ASN A 660 -11.43 -32.99 -55.20
CA ASN A 660 -10.80 -31.77 -54.69
C ASN A 660 -9.30 -32.00 -54.51
N VAL A 661 -8.47 -31.25 -55.25
CA VAL A 661 -7.00 -31.36 -55.15
C VAL A 661 -6.50 -31.16 -53.72
N ALA A 662 -7.12 -30.24 -52.95
CA ALA A 662 -6.71 -30.03 -51.56
C ALA A 662 -6.97 -31.25 -50.67
N ASP A 663 -8.10 -31.94 -50.87
CA ASP A 663 -8.43 -33.14 -50.10
C ASP A 663 -7.53 -34.31 -50.52
N HIS A 664 -7.21 -34.46 -51.82
CA HIS A 664 -6.23 -35.43 -52.33
C HIS A 664 -4.85 -35.27 -51.67
N LEU A 665 -4.37 -34.03 -51.54
CA LEU A 665 -3.11 -33.72 -50.87
C LEU A 665 -3.17 -34.04 -49.36
N LEU A 666 -4.31 -33.82 -48.71
CA LEU A 666 -4.50 -34.13 -47.29
C LEU A 666 -4.61 -35.64 -47.04
N ASP A 667 -5.25 -36.39 -47.92
CA ASP A 667 -5.31 -37.86 -47.88
C ASP A 667 -3.91 -38.46 -48.00
N ILE A 668 -3.12 -38.04 -49.00
CA ILE A 668 -1.70 -38.42 -49.14
C ILE A 668 -0.89 -38.05 -47.89
N ALA A 669 -1.11 -36.86 -47.31
CA ALA A 669 -0.41 -36.45 -46.11
C ALA A 669 -0.86 -37.18 -44.83
N SER A 670 -2.05 -37.79 -44.82
CA SER A 670 -2.57 -38.58 -43.69
C SER A 670 -1.93 -39.96 -43.59
N ALA A 671 -1.66 -40.59 -44.73
CA ALA A 671 -1.01 -41.89 -44.85
C ALA A 671 0.03 -41.86 -46.00
N PRO A 672 1.17 -41.17 -45.81
CA PRO A 672 2.18 -41.06 -46.86
C PRO A 672 2.80 -42.45 -47.12
N PRO A 673 2.79 -42.96 -48.37
CA PRO A 673 3.44 -44.23 -48.67
C PRO A 673 4.97 -44.14 -48.50
N ASP A 674 5.58 -45.23 -48.02
CA ASP A 674 7.00 -45.32 -47.64
C ASP A 674 7.99 -44.97 -48.78
N SER A 675 7.52 -44.97 -50.03
CA SER A 675 8.28 -44.64 -51.24
C SER A 675 8.47 -43.12 -51.48
N LEU A 676 7.87 -42.23 -50.68
CA LEU A 676 8.02 -40.78 -50.83
C LEU A 676 9.20 -40.21 -50.01
N PRO A 677 10.34 -39.83 -50.63
CA PRO A 677 11.41 -39.13 -49.92
C PRO A 677 10.96 -37.71 -49.51
N ALA A 678 11.40 -37.28 -48.33
CA ALA A 678 11.18 -35.90 -47.86
C ALA A 678 11.99 -34.90 -48.71
N VAL A 679 11.40 -33.75 -49.02
CA VAL A 679 12.02 -32.76 -49.92
C VAL A 679 13.13 -31.97 -49.18
N GLN A 680 14.39 -32.24 -49.55
CA GLN A 680 15.56 -31.43 -49.18
C GLN A 680 16.02 -30.60 -50.39
N ASN A 681 15.51 -29.38 -50.54
CA ASN A 681 15.89 -28.50 -51.64
C ASN A 681 17.01 -27.55 -51.23
N GLY A 682 18.23 -27.83 -51.71
CA GLY A 682 19.36 -26.90 -51.70
C GLY A 682 19.98 -26.84 -53.11
N ALA A 683 20.12 -25.62 -53.63
CA ALA A 683 20.74 -25.23 -54.91
C ALA A 683 19.96 -25.50 -56.23
N ALA A 684 19.68 -24.38 -56.91
CA ALA A 684 19.59 -24.15 -58.37
C ALA A 684 18.89 -25.18 -59.28
N ALA A 685 17.73 -24.78 -59.82
CA ALA A 685 17.24 -25.31 -61.08
C ALA A 685 17.95 -24.65 -62.27
N ASN A 686 18.65 -25.44 -63.09
CA ASN A 686 18.92 -25.12 -64.50
C ASN A 686 18.50 -26.33 -65.32
N GLY A 687 17.63 -26.13 -66.30
CA GLY A 687 16.77 -27.19 -66.83
C GLY A 687 17.40 -28.04 -67.95
N ALA A 688 16.85 -29.25 -68.11
CA ALA A 688 16.90 -29.98 -69.38
C ALA A 688 15.64 -30.84 -69.58
N ARG A 689 14.81 -30.37 -70.52
CA ARG A 689 13.98 -31.14 -71.47
C ARG A 689 14.32 -32.64 -71.57
N HIS A 690 13.32 -33.51 -71.43
CA HIS A 690 13.38 -34.90 -71.91
C HIS A 690 12.15 -35.22 -72.77
N THR A 691 12.40 -35.64 -74.01
CA THR A 691 11.52 -36.53 -74.77
C THR A 691 11.96 -37.99 -74.52
N PRO A 692 11.06 -38.98 -74.68
CA PRO A 692 11.28 -40.33 -74.16
C PRO A 692 11.89 -41.29 -75.20
N SER A 693 12.56 -42.33 -74.72
CA SER A 693 12.79 -43.58 -75.46
C SER A 693 13.09 -44.75 -74.52
N GLU A 694 12.69 -45.94 -74.95
CA GLU A 694 12.63 -47.17 -74.17
C GLU A 694 13.97 -47.95 -74.11
N GLU A 695 13.90 -49.13 -73.49
CA GLU A 695 14.97 -50.11 -73.28
C GLU A 695 15.56 -50.67 -74.60
N GLY A 696 16.84 -51.06 -74.62
CA GLY A 696 17.40 -51.81 -75.75
C GLY A 696 18.93 -51.90 -75.87
N GLU A 697 19.51 -52.92 -75.21
CA GLU A 697 20.73 -53.71 -75.56
C GLU A 697 22.00 -53.11 -76.26
N LYS A 698 23.15 -53.69 -75.82
CA LYS A 698 24.38 -54.05 -76.56
C LYS A 698 25.57 -53.06 -76.72
N GLU A 699 26.63 -53.44 -76.00
CA GLU A 699 28.00 -53.70 -76.47
C GLU A 699 29.00 -52.59 -76.89
N LEU A 700 30.14 -52.63 -76.18
CA LEU A 700 31.53 -52.62 -76.67
C LEU A 700 32.28 -51.28 -76.85
N ASN A 701 33.45 -51.20 -76.16
CA ASN A 701 34.68 -50.39 -76.34
C ASN A 701 34.66 -49.26 -77.40
N THR A 702 35.24 -48.08 -77.16
CA THR A 702 36.68 -47.85 -76.90
C THR A 702 36.94 -46.36 -76.57
N ASP A 703 37.99 -46.03 -75.82
CA ASP A 703 38.59 -44.68 -75.69
C ASP A 703 39.21 -44.17 -77.04
N PRO A 704 39.83 -42.96 -77.17
CA PRO A 704 39.96 -41.81 -76.25
C PRO A 704 39.67 -40.41 -76.88
N HIS A 705 39.91 -39.35 -76.09
CA HIS A 705 40.34 -37.95 -76.39
C HIS A 705 40.99 -37.65 -77.78
N PRO A 706 41.13 -36.36 -78.26
CA PRO A 706 41.32 -35.10 -77.49
C PRO A 706 40.81 -33.74 -78.08
N SER A 707 41.12 -32.64 -77.35
CA SER A 707 41.48 -31.27 -77.86
C SER A 707 40.40 -30.38 -78.53
N TYR A 708 40.45 -29.04 -78.62
CA TYR A 708 41.45 -27.96 -78.33
C TYR A 708 40.78 -26.86 -77.43
N GLU A 709 41.47 -26.17 -76.50
CA GLU A 709 42.11 -24.81 -76.60
C GLU A 709 41.26 -23.73 -77.31
N ALA A 710 41.19 -22.44 -76.93
CA ALA A 710 41.84 -21.58 -75.90
C ALA A 710 40.78 -20.53 -75.40
N ASP A 711 41.01 -19.51 -74.56
CA ASP A 711 42.22 -18.80 -74.11
C ASP A 711 42.02 -18.11 -72.72
N ARG A 712 43.11 -17.58 -72.15
CA ARG A 712 43.29 -17.03 -70.78
C ARG A 712 42.89 -15.54 -70.72
N GLY A 713 42.73 -14.87 -69.57
CA GLY A 713 42.95 -15.13 -68.12
C GLY A 713 42.52 -13.85 -67.34
N PRO A 714 43.13 -13.45 -66.20
CA PRO A 714 44.06 -14.13 -65.31
C PRO A 714 43.50 -14.38 -63.89
N VAL A 715 44.19 -15.23 -63.12
CA VAL A 715 43.85 -15.62 -61.73
C VAL A 715 44.77 -14.89 -60.74
N PRO A 716 44.31 -14.58 -59.51
CA PRO A 716 45.16 -14.67 -58.31
C PRO A 716 44.78 -15.87 -57.42
N VAL A 717 45.79 -16.65 -57.05
CA VAL A 717 45.74 -17.94 -56.32
C VAL A 717 45.57 -17.69 -54.79
N PRO A 718 44.93 -18.60 -54.02
CA PRO A 718 44.51 -18.33 -52.64
C PRO A 718 45.64 -18.51 -51.59
N VAL A 719 45.45 -17.88 -50.43
CA VAL A 719 46.27 -18.10 -49.23
C VAL A 719 45.48 -18.95 -48.23
N PRO A 720 45.99 -20.12 -47.79
CA PRO A 720 45.34 -20.94 -46.77
C PRO A 720 45.71 -20.46 -45.36
N VAL A 721 44.72 -20.37 -44.46
CA VAL A 721 44.97 -20.30 -43.00
C VAL A 721 44.22 -21.45 -42.33
N ALA A 722 44.93 -22.14 -41.44
CA ALA A 722 44.58 -23.48 -40.98
C ALA A 722 43.54 -23.51 -39.83
N ASN A 723 42.88 -24.67 -39.74
CA ASN A 723 42.38 -25.31 -38.52
C ASN A 723 41.50 -24.48 -37.57
N ALA A 724 40.18 -24.58 -37.77
CA ALA A 724 39.21 -24.52 -36.68
C ALA A 724 38.44 -25.85 -36.59
N ALA A 725 38.40 -26.43 -35.39
CA ALA A 725 37.66 -27.65 -35.07
C ALA A 725 36.12 -27.43 -35.18
N PRO A 726 35.27 -28.48 -35.19
CA PRO A 726 33.85 -28.32 -35.50
C PRO A 726 33.10 -27.59 -34.38
N VAL A 727 32.93 -26.28 -34.53
CA VAL A 727 32.09 -25.46 -33.63
C VAL A 727 30.63 -25.74 -33.97
N GLY A 728 29.91 -26.31 -33.01
CA GLY A 728 28.52 -26.75 -33.19
C GLY A 728 27.58 -25.62 -33.60
N ALA A 729 26.51 -25.99 -34.30
CA ALA A 729 25.50 -25.09 -34.85
C ALA A 729 24.85 -24.20 -33.79
N HIS A 730 25.47 -23.04 -33.57
CA HIS A 730 24.83 -21.89 -32.94
C HIS A 730 23.79 -21.36 -33.92
N VAL A 731 22.51 -21.65 -33.63
CA VAL A 731 21.43 -20.77 -34.07
C VAL A 731 21.85 -19.37 -33.66
N ILE A 732 22.01 -18.48 -34.63
CA ILE A 732 22.12 -17.05 -34.36
C ILE A 732 20.76 -16.65 -33.78
N ARG A 733 20.64 -16.77 -32.45
CA ARG A 733 19.74 -15.96 -31.66
C ARG A 733 20.11 -14.53 -32.01
N GLY A 734 19.42 -13.96 -32.99
CA GLY A 734 19.51 -12.55 -33.29
C GLY A 734 19.37 -11.82 -31.97
N GLN A 735 20.45 -11.21 -31.51
CA GLN A 735 20.41 -10.42 -30.30
C GLN A 735 19.49 -9.26 -30.63
N MET A 736 18.22 -9.35 -30.21
CA MET A 736 17.27 -8.25 -30.21
C MET A 736 17.76 -7.19 -29.21
N ARG A 737 18.81 -6.47 -29.62
CA ARG A 737 19.19 -5.14 -29.14
C ARG A 737 18.65 -4.11 -30.13
N THR A 738 17.38 -4.26 -30.50
CA THR A 738 16.61 -3.15 -31.05
C THR A 738 16.31 -2.19 -29.90
N SER A 739 16.78 -0.95 -30.06
CA SER A 739 16.28 0.17 -29.25
C SER A 739 14.77 0.28 -29.48
N GLY A 740 13.98 0.54 -28.42
CA GLY A 740 12.52 0.60 -28.48
C GLY A 740 11.82 -0.77 -28.55
N ARG A 741 11.34 -1.29 -27.40
CA ARG A 741 10.48 -2.50 -27.36
C ARG A 741 9.02 -2.25 -27.75
N TYR A 742 8.60 -0.99 -27.78
CA TYR A 742 7.23 -0.55 -28.01
C TYR A 742 7.26 0.75 -28.82
N ALA A 743 6.29 0.95 -29.73
CA ALA A 743 6.22 2.16 -30.56
C ALA A 743 5.68 3.39 -29.83
N ALA A 744 5.01 3.19 -28.68
CA ALA A 744 4.47 4.24 -27.82
C ALA A 744 5.22 4.33 -26.47
N THR A 745 5.35 5.55 -25.93
CA THR A 745 5.91 5.84 -24.61
C THR A 745 4.99 5.32 -23.49
N PHE A 746 5.53 5.13 -22.28
CA PHE A 746 4.77 4.55 -21.17
C PHE A 746 3.52 5.36 -20.81
N LEU A 747 3.59 6.70 -20.86
CA LEU A 747 2.45 7.56 -20.54
C LEU A 747 1.35 7.46 -21.62
N THR A 748 1.70 7.42 -22.91
CA THR A 748 0.73 7.18 -23.98
C THR A 748 0.09 5.81 -23.86
N GLN A 749 0.87 4.76 -23.56
CA GLN A 749 0.32 3.41 -23.29
C GLN A 749 -0.73 3.49 -22.16
N LEU A 750 -0.36 4.07 -21.02
CA LEU A 750 -1.23 4.21 -19.85
C LEU A 750 -2.48 5.04 -20.16
N GLN A 751 -2.36 6.11 -20.93
CA GLN A 751 -3.48 6.98 -21.34
C GLN A 751 -4.47 6.26 -22.26
N VAL A 752 -3.97 5.56 -23.28
CA VAL A 752 -4.81 4.84 -24.26
C VAL A 752 -5.48 3.63 -23.61
N LEU A 753 -4.77 2.91 -22.74
CA LEU A 753 -5.33 1.83 -21.92
C LEU A 753 -6.40 2.35 -20.95
N SER A 754 -6.11 3.43 -20.21
CA SER A 754 -7.08 4.07 -19.31
C SER A 754 -8.35 4.52 -20.05
N GLY A 755 -8.20 5.10 -21.24
CA GLY A 755 -9.34 5.47 -22.10
C GLY A 755 -10.17 4.27 -22.56
N ARG A 756 -9.56 3.09 -22.74
CA ARG A 756 -10.27 1.83 -23.00
C ARG A 756 -11.02 1.34 -21.77
N GLU A 757 -10.37 1.26 -20.62
CA GLU A 757 -11.02 0.77 -19.38
C GLU A 757 -12.19 1.68 -18.96
N TRP A 758 -12.04 3.01 -19.08
CA TRP A 758 -13.13 3.97 -18.87
C TRP A 758 -14.31 3.74 -19.83
N LYS A 759 -14.05 3.59 -21.14
CA LYS A 759 -15.11 3.28 -22.12
C LYS A 759 -15.82 1.96 -21.84
N ASN A 760 -15.08 0.94 -21.41
CA ASN A 760 -15.65 -0.35 -21.02
C ASN A 760 -16.58 -0.17 -19.80
N LEU A 761 -16.13 0.52 -18.76
CA LEU A 761 -16.92 0.80 -17.55
C LEU A 761 -18.19 1.63 -17.84
N CYS A 762 -18.10 2.66 -18.69
CA CYS A 762 -19.27 3.46 -19.07
C CYS A 762 -20.28 2.70 -19.94
N ARG A 763 -19.85 1.70 -20.72
CA ARG A 763 -20.73 0.89 -21.59
C ARG A 763 -21.29 -0.35 -20.92
N ASP A 764 -20.60 -0.84 -19.90
CA ASP A 764 -21.02 -1.94 -19.03
C ASP A 764 -21.06 -1.46 -17.58
N ILE A 765 -22.05 -0.61 -17.31
CA ILE A 765 -22.34 -0.07 -15.98
C ILE A 765 -22.97 -1.13 -15.05
N SER A 766 -23.34 -2.31 -15.58
CA SER A 766 -24.06 -3.36 -14.85
C SER A 766 -23.27 -3.81 -13.62
N LEU A 767 -21.97 -4.04 -13.79
CA LEU A 767 -21.06 -4.48 -12.74
C LEU A 767 -20.89 -3.41 -11.65
N PHE A 768 -20.80 -2.13 -12.03
CA PHE A 768 -20.72 -1.01 -11.07
C PHE A 768 -22.01 -0.87 -10.25
N VAL A 769 -23.16 -0.87 -10.92
CA VAL A 769 -24.48 -0.79 -10.26
C VAL A 769 -24.69 -1.97 -9.33
N ALA A 770 -24.31 -3.19 -9.73
CA ALA A 770 -24.40 -4.36 -8.87
C ALA A 770 -23.57 -4.24 -7.59
N HIS A 771 -22.30 -3.81 -7.68
CA HIS A 771 -21.45 -3.60 -6.50
C HIS A 771 -21.98 -2.49 -5.59
N LEU A 772 -22.46 -1.38 -6.16
CA LEU A 772 -23.04 -0.27 -5.39
C LEU A 772 -24.35 -0.68 -4.69
N ALA A 773 -25.25 -1.37 -5.40
CA ALA A 773 -26.51 -1.84 -4.84
C ALA A 773 -26.29 -2.86 -3.72
N VAL A 774 -25.41 -3.84 -3.92
CA VAL A 774 -25.04 -4.81 -2.87
C VAL A 774 -24.43 -4.09 -1.66
N ALA A 775 -23.54 -3.12 -1.86
CA ALA A 775 -22.94 -2.37 -0.75
C ALA A 775 -23.97 -1.54 0.06
N ILE A 776 -24.94 -0.91 -0.60
CA ILE A 776 -26.02 -0.17 0.08
C ILE A 776 -26.91 -1.13 0.87
N VAL A 777 -27.39 -2.22 0.24
CA VAL A 777 -28.24 -3.24 0.91
C VAL A 777 -27.51 -3.84 2.10
N LEU A 778 -26.24 -4.17 1.94
CA LEU A 778 -25.40 -4.74 2.98
C LEU A 778 -25.10 -3.76 4.13
N GLY A 779 -24.95 -2.48 3.81
CA GLY A 779 -24.71 -1.42 4.79
C GLY A 779 -25.94 -1.17 5.66
N VAL A 780 -27.12 -1.13 5.04
CA VAL A 780 -28.42 -1.03 5.74
C VAL A 780 -28.70 -2.29 6.55
N PHE A 781 -28.41 -3.48 6.01
CA PHE A 781 -28.57 -4.75 6.73
C PHE A 781 -27.68 -4.82 7.97
N THR A 782 -26.38 -4.54 7.82
CA THR A 782 -25.41 -4.57 8.92
C THR A 782 -25.70 -3.47 9.95
N GLY A 783 -25.96 -2.24 9.49
CA GLY A 783 -26.35 -1.13 10.36
C GLY A 783 -27.68 -1.35 11.07
N GLY A 784 -28.61 -2.09 10.46
CA GLY A 784 -29.90 -2.47 11.06
C GLY A 784 -29.77 -3.57 12.11
N LEU A 785 -28.94 -4.59 11.86
CA LEU A 785 -28.65 -5.65 12.85
C LEU A 785 -28.01 -5.10 14.13
N TYR A 786 -27.15 -4.10 14.00
CA TYR A 786 -26.43 -3.47 15.11
C TYR A 786 -26.98 -2.07 15.45
N TYR A 787 -28.27 -1.80 15.16
CA TYR A 787 -28.84 -0.45 15.28
C TYR A 787 -28.71 0.12 16.70
N LYS A 788 -28.00 1.25 16.83
CA LYS A 788 -27.72 1.94 18.10
C LYS A 788 -27.31 1.00 19.24
N THR A 789 -26.17 0.32 19.08
CA THR A 789 -25.57 -0.53 20.13
C THR A 789 -25.45 0.18 21.48
N GLY A 790 -25.88 -0.48 22.56
CA GLY A 790 -25.79 0.05 23.92
C GLY A 790 -24.34 0.18 24.45
N ILE A 791 -24.22 0.76 25.64
CA ILE A 791 -22.94 1.01 26.33
C ILE A 791 -22.60 -0.03 27.41
N THR A 792 -23.39 -1.10 27.55
CA THR A 792 -23.11 -2.24 28.45
C THR A 792 -21.99 -3.13 27.89
N ILE A 793 -21.49 -4.10 28.68
CA ILE A 793 -20.45 -5.06 28.25
C ILE A 793 -20.91 -5.84 27.01
N ALA A 794 -22.17 -6.28 26.99
CA ALA A 794 -22.78 -6.93 25.82
C ALA A 794 -22.95 -5.98 24.62
N GLY A 795 -23.19 -4.69 24.88
CA GLY A 795 -23.18 -3.63 23.87
C GLY A 795 -21.80 -3.45 23.23
N PHE A 796 -20.73 -3.45 24.02
CA PHE A 796 -19.35 -3.38 23.53
C PHE A 796 -18.98 -4.60 22.67
N GLN A 797 -19.31 -5.82 23.11
CA GLN A 797 -19.12 -7.02 22.29
C GLN A 797 -19.89 -6.91 20.96
N SER A 798 -21.08 -6.31 20.97
CA SER A 798 -21.88 -6.06 19.76
C SER A 798 -21.24 -5.02 18.83
N ARG A 799 -20.62 -3.96 19.37
CA ARG A 799 -19.82 -2.98 18.60
C ARG A 799 -18.66 -3.65 17.87
N ILE A 800 -17.83 -4.43 18.58
CA ILE A 800 -16.70 -5.15 17.96
C ILE A 800 -17.20 -6.22 16.98
N GLY A 801 -18.32 -6.89 17.27
CA GLY A 801 -18.98 -7.81 16.35
C GLY A 801 -19.43 -7.17 15.04
N CYS A 802 -19.94 -5.93 15.08
CA CYS A 802 -20.28 -5.14 13.90
C CYS A 802 -19.04 -4.87 13.03
N LEU A 803 -17.94 -4.45 13.65
CA LEU A 803 -16.65 -4.21 12.97
C LEU A 803 -16.10 -5.49 12.33
N PHE A 804 -16.14 -6.63 13.06
CA PHE A 804 -15.77 -7.95 12.55
C PHE A 804 -16.61 -8.39 11.35
N PHE A 805 -17.93 -8.22 11.43
CA PHE A 805 -18.85 -8.63 10.37
C PHE A 805 -18.66 -7.77 9.12
N LEU A 806 -18.53 -6.44 9.26
CA LEU A 806 -18.26 -5.51 8.17
C LEU A 806 -16.93 -5.84 7.45
N GLY A 807 -15.85 -6.09 8.20
CA GLY A 807 -14.56 -6.52 7.65
C GLY A 807 -14.62 -7.89 6.97
N SER A 808 -15.41 -8.83 7.51
CA SER A 808 -15.60 -10.14 6.89
C SER A 808 -16.33 -10.03 5.54
N LEU A 809 -17.39 -9.22 5.47
CA LEU A 809 -18.18 -9.03 4.26
C LEU A 809 -17.40 -8.32 3.14
N LEU A 810 -16.59 -7.31 3.47
CA LEU A 810 -15.67 -6.67 2.52
C LEU A 810 -14.66 -7.68 1.94
N SER A 811 -14.23 -8.65 2.75
CA SER A 811 -13.35 -9.75 2.32
C SER A 811 -13.96 -10.61 1.23
N PHE A 812 -15.22 -11.03 1.40
CA PHE A 812 -15.93 -11.80 0.38
C PHE A 812 -16.30 -10.96 -0.85
N SER A 813 -16.65 -9.68 -0.67
CA SER A 813 -16.92 -8.75 -1.78
C SER A 813 -15.70 -8.58 -2.70
N ALA A 814 -14.47 -8.62 -2.16
CA ALA A 814 -13.24 -8.52 -2.93
C ALA A 814 -13.01 -9.68 -3.93
N LEU A 815 -13.67 -10.84 -3.77
CA LEU A 815 -13.50 -12.01 -4.65
C LEU A 815 -13.87 -11.73 -6.12
N SER A 816 -14.76 -10.77 -6.40
CA SER A 816 -15.09 -10.40 -7.79
C SER A 816 -13.91 -9.76 -8.53
N ALA A 817 -12.91 -9.19 -7.83
CA ALA A 817 -11.72 -8.63 -8.45
C ALA A 817 -10.86 -9.72 -9.12
N LEU A 818 -10.77 -10.88 -8.47
CA LEU A 818 -10.11 -12.06 -8.99
C LEU A 818 -10.80 -12.55 -10.28
N HIS A 819 -12.15 -12.66 -10.26
CA HIS A 819 -12.92 -13.03 -11.45
C HIS A 819 -12.69 -12.05 -12.62
N ASN A 820 -12.84 -10.75 -12.37
CA ASN A 820 -12.62 -9.68 -13.34
C ASN A 820 -11.23 -9.74 -14.02
N LEU A 821 -10.19 -10.17 -13.32
CA LEU A 821 -8.85 -10.30 -13.87
C LEU A 821 -8.68 -11.60 -14.69
N THR A 822 -9.30 -12.71 -14.24
CA THR A 822 -9.23 -13.99 -14.97
C THR A 822 -9.91 -13.94 -16.34
N VAL A 823 -11.04 -13.22 -16.46
CA VAL A 823 -11.78 -13.09 -17.73
C VAL A 823 -11.01 -12.27 -18.78
N ILE A 824 -10.32 -11.19 -18.38
CA ILE A 824 -9.60 -10.31 -19.32
C ILE A 824 -8.18 -10.80 -19.66
N ARG A 825 -7.63 -11.74 -18.88
CA ARG A 825 -6.27 -12.29 -19.05
C ARG A 825 -5.95 -12.80 -20.47
N PRO A 826 -6.83 -13.51 -21.20
CA PRO A 826 -6.52 -13.98 -22.55
C PRO A 826 -6.27 -12.83 -23.54
N LEU A 827 -7.05 -11.74 -23.45
CA LEU A 827 -6.87 -10.53 -24.28
C LEU A 827 -5.50 -9.89 -24.00
N PHE A 828 -5.14 -9.75 -22.72
CA PHE A 828 -3.83 -9.25 -22.32
C PHE A 828 -2.67 -10.09 -22.88
N LEU A 829 -2.78 -11.42 -22.83
CA LEU A 829 -1.73 -12.31 -23.36
C LEU A 829 -1.53 -12.12 -24.87
N ARG A 830 -2.62 -12.01 -25.65
CA ARG A 830 -2.56 -11.74 -27.09
C ARG A 830 -1.93 -10.38 -27.40
N GLU A 831 -2.42 -9.31 -26.77
CA GLU A 831 -1.92 -7.95 -26.97
C GLU A 831 -0.44 -7.78 -26.52
N ARG A 832 -0.04 -8.46 -25.44
CA ARG A 832 1.36 -8.53 -25.00
C ARG A 832 2.24 -9.28 -26.01
N ALA A 833 1.73 -10.34 -26.63
CA ALA A 833 2.46 -11.11 -27.64
C ALA A 833 2.59 -10.36 -28.98
N GLY A 834 1.60 -9.54 -29.35
CA GLY A 834 1.66 -8.61 -30.49
C GLY A 834 2.46 -7.32 -30.23
N GLY A 835 3.01 -7.14 -29.03
CA GLY A 835 3.87 -6.00 -28.68
C GLY A 835 3.15 -4.66 -28.53
N TYR A 836 1.87 -4.66 -28.12
CA TYR A 836 1.07 -3.43 -28.03
C TYR A 836 1.53 -2.50 -26.91
N TYR A 837 1.81 -3.03 -25.73
CA TYR A 837 2.12 -2.24 -24.53
C TYR A 837 2.92 -3.03 -23.48
N SER A 838 3.48 -2.31 -22.51
CA SER A 838 4.20 -2.89 -21.38
C SER A 838 3.25 -3.54 -20.35
N PRO A 839 3.65 -4.66 -19.70
CA PRO A 839 2.81 -5.34 -18.69
C PRO A 839 2.42 -4.44 -17.52
N THR A 840 3.30 -3.51 -17.14
CA THR A 840 3.09 -2.54 -16.06
C THR A 840 2.11 -1.43 -16.44
N ALA A 841 2.11 -0.94 -17.68
CA ALA A 841 1.12 0.06 -18.12
C ALA A 841 -0.31 -0.53 -18.08
N TRP A 842 -0.48 -1.76 -18.54
CA TRP A 842 -1.74 -2.49 -18.44
C TRP A 842 -2.16 -2.71 -17.00
N LEU A 843 -1.29 -3.29 -16.18
CA LEU A 843 -1.60 -3.56 -14.77
C LEU A 843 -2.00 -2.28 -14.03
N LEU A 844 -1.26 -1.19 -14.21
CA LEU A 844 -1.55 0.08 -13.56
C LEU A 844 -2.90 0.66 -14.00
N SER A 845 -3.19 0.67 -15.31
CA SER A 845 -4.51 1.11 -15.81
C SER A 845 -5.65 0.27 -15.25
N ARG A 846 -5.49 -1.06 -15.18
CA ARG A 846 -6.52 -1.98 -14.69
C ARG A 846 -6.74 -1.85 -13.19
N VAL A 847 -5.66 -1.72 -12.40
CA VAL A 847 -5.76 -1.47 -10.96
C VAL A 847 -6.50 -0.17 -10.68
N ILE A 848 -6.14 0.93 -11.35
CA ILE A 848 -6.80 2.24 -11.16
C ILE A 848 -8.32 2.15 -11.46
N TRP A 849 -8.70 1.58 -12.61
CA TRP A 849 -10.08 1.58 -13.08
C TRP A 849 -10.97 0.46 -12.53
N ASP A 850 -10.43 -0.61 -11.93
CA ASP A 850 -11.22 -1.57 -11.13
C ASP A 850 -11.34 -1.08 -9.68
N VAL A 851 -10.23 -0.68 -9.04
CA VAL A 851 -10.20 -0.34 -7.62
C VAL A 851 -11.02 0.89 -7.28
N ILE A 852 -10.86 2.01 -7.99
CA ILE A 852 -11.56 3.24 -7.61
C ILE A 852 -13.09 3.08 -7.73
N PRO A 853 -13.65 2.64 -8.88
CA PRO A 853 -15.10 2.58 -9.06
C PRO A 853 -15.76 1.36 -8.42
N LEU A 854 -15.12 0.17 -8.46
CA LEU A 854 -15.74 -1.07 -7.99
C LEU A 854 -15.40 -1.43 -6.55
N ARG A 855 -14.43 -0.76 -5.90
CA ARG A 855 -13.98 -1.07 -4.53
C ARG A 855 -14.09 0.12 -3.60
N ILE A 856 -13.40 1.23 -3.91
CA ILE A 856 -13.36 2.40 -3.01
C ILE A 856 -14.75 3.00 -2.88
N VAL A 857 -15.46 3.26 -3.99
CA VAL A 857 -16.81 3.84 -3.95
C VAL A 857 -17.80 2.95 -3.17
N PRO A 858 -18.00 1.66 -3.47
CA PRO A 858 -18.86 0.79 -2.66
C PRO A 858 -18.44 0.69 -1.19
N THR A 859 -17.14 0.69 -0.89
CA THR A 859 -16.63 0.67 0.50
C THR A 859 -17.05 1.93 1.26
N ILE A 860 -16.96 3.11 0.65
CA ILE A 860 -17.41 4.38 1.24
C ILE A 860 -18.91 4.35 1.55
N PHE A 861 -19.74 3.80 0.65
CA PHE A 861 -21.19 3.71 0.87
C PHE A 861 -21.54 2.75 2.03
N VAL A 862 -21.03 1.52 2.02
CA VAL A 862 -21.31 0.55 3.10
C VAL A 862 -20.80 1.05 4.45
N SER A 863 -19.57 1.60 4.50
CA SER A 863 -18.99 2.11 5.74
C SER A 863 -19.75 3.29 6.30
N THR A 864 -20.16 4.25 5.46
CA THR A 864 -20.90 5.44 5.91
C THR A 864 -22.28 5.06 6.45
N ILE A 865 -23.02 4.18 5.76
CA ILE A 865 -24.34 3.74 6.21
C ILE A 865 -24.23 2.98 7.54
N THR A 866 -23.32 2.01 7.64
CA THR A 866 -23.16 1.20 8.86
C THR A 866 -22.67 2.04 10.04
N TYR A 867 -21.78 3.01 9.84
CA TYR A 867 -21.23 3.85 10.93
C TYR A 867 -22.33 4.58 11.71
N TRP A 868 -23.16 5.35 11.00
CA TRP A 868 -24.21 6.17 11.60
C TRP A 868 -25.39 5.35 12.10
N MET A 869 -25.71 4.20 11.48
CA MET A 869 -26.77 3.32 11.97
C MET A 869 -26.38 2.54 13.23
N ALA A 870 -25.14 2.08 13.34
CA ALA A 870 -24.68 1.31 14.50
C ALA A 870 -24.49 2.16 15.78
N GLY A 871 -24.34 3.49 15.63
CA GLY A 871 -24.13 4.41 16.73
C GLY A 871 -22.70 4.40 17.29
N LEU A 872 -21.71 4.24 16.40
CA LEU A 872 -20.28 4.40 16.70
C LEU A 872 -19.94 5.86 17.07
N SER A 873 -18.71 6.12 17.53
CA SER A 873 -18.25 7.42 18.02
C SER A 873 -18.69 8.62 17.13
N PRO A 874 -19.35 9.66 17.66
CA PRO A 874 -19.87 10.77 16.85
C PRO A 874 -18.79 11.75 16.35
N GLU A 875 -17.54 11.60 16.81
CA GLU A 875 -16.46 12.53 16.49
C GLU A 875 -16.00 12.42 15.02
N PRO A 876 -15.89 13.53 14.26
CA PRO A 876 -15.47 13.50 12.86
C PRO A 876 -14.10 12.84 12.62
N ALA A 877 -13.16 13.01 13.56
CA ALA A 877 -11.83 12.40 13.45
C ALA A 877 -11.91 10.86 13.45
N ASN A 878 -12.78 10.27 14.28
CA ASN A 878 -12.90 8.82 14.43
C ASN A 878 -13.65 8.21 13.23
N PHE A 879 -14.58 8.94 12.62
CA PHE A 879 -15.20 8.57 11.34
C PHE A 879 -14.17 8.49 10.20
N PHE A 880 -13.30 9.49 10.03
CA PHE A 880 -12.31 9.47 8.96
C PHE A 880 -11.22 8.41 9.17
N LYS A 881 -10.80 8.15 10.42
CA LYS A 881 -9.90 7.04 10.76
C LYS A 881 -10.54 5.67 10.45
N PHE A 882 -11.80 5.46 10.85
CA PHE A 882 -12.61 4.27 10.53
C PHE A 882 -12.71 4.04 9.02
N LEU A 883 -13.08 5.08 8.27
CA LEU A 883 -13.18 5.04 6.80
C LEU A 883 -11.85 4.68 6.15
N LEU A 884 -10.74 5.30 6.60
CA LEU A 884 -9.40 5.03 6.10
C LEU A 884 -9.00 3.57 6.31
N ILE A 885 -9.21 3.00 7.49
CA ILE A 885 -8.86 1.60 7.79
C ILE A 885 -9.61 0.64 6.87
N LEU A 886 -10.92 0.85 6.66
CA LEU A 886 -11.72 -0.01 5.77
C LEU A 886 -11.30 0.11 4.31
N ILE A 887 -10.96 1.31 3.83
CA ILE A 887 -10.41 1.51 2.48
C ILE A 887 -9.06 0.80 2.33
N LEU A 888 -8.14 0.95 3.29
CA LEU A 888 -6.84 0.26 3.26
C LEU A 888 -7.00 -1.26 3.24
N TYR A 889 -7.90 -1.80 4.05
CA TYR A 889 -8.18 -3.23 4.08
C TYR A 889 -8.81 -3.73 2.77
N ALA A 890 -9.74 -2.99 2.17
CA ALA A 890 -10.27 -3.30 0.84
C ALA A 890 -9.19 -3.28 -0.26
N LEU A 891 -8.21 -2.36 -0.16
CA LEU A 891 -7.05 -2.32 -1.05
C LEU A 891 -6.13 -3.54 -0.88
N VAL A 892 -5.85 -3.96 0.36
CA VAL A 892 -5.06 -5.17 0.65
C VAL A 892 -5.70 -6.40 0.01
N LEU A 893 -6.99 -6.62 0.25
CA LEU A 893 -7.73 -7.78 -0.24
C LEU A 893 -7.85 -7.80 -1.76
N THR A 894 -8.01 -6.65 -2.41
CA THR A 894 -8.15 -6.58 -3.87
C THR A 894 -6.82 -6.83 -4.59
N LEU A 895 -5.71 -6.32 -4.06
CA LEU A 895 -4.36 -6.64 -4.55
C LEU A 895 -4.01 -8.12 -4.33
N PHE A 896 -4.39 -8.71 -3.19
CA PHE A 896 -4.27 -10.15 -2.94
C PHE A 896 -5.06 -10.99 -3.95
N ASN A 897 -6.32 -10.61 -4.21
CA ASN A 897 -7.19 -11.27 -5.19
C ASN A 897 -6.62 -11.19 -6.63
N PHE A 898 -6.09 -10.03 -7.04
CA PHE A 898 -5.39 -9.89 -8.32
C PHE A 898 -4.12 -10.75 -8.39
N PHE A 899 -3.34 -10.83 -7.31
CA PHE A 899 -2.16 -11.67 -7.24
C PHE A 899 -2.49 -13.16 -7.43
N TYR A 900 -3.59 -13.64 -6.83
CA TYR A 900 -4.10 -15.00 -7.04
C TYR A 900 -4.52 -15.24 -8.49
N ALA A 901 -5.29 -14.33 -9.10
CA ALA A 901 -5.68 -14.42 -10.51
C ALA A 901 -4.48 -14.38 -11.50
N ALA A 902 -3.36 -13.76 -11.11
CA ALA A 902 -2.14 -13.74 -11.90
C ALA A 902 -1.32 -15.05 -11.80
N ILE A 903 -1.36 -15.74 -10.65
CA ILE A 903 -0.64 -17.01 -10.43
C ILE A 903 -1.38 -18.21 -11.02
N PHE A 904 -2.67 -18.35 -10.73
CA PHE A 904 -3.43 -19.54 -11.08
C PHE A 904 -4.01 -19.41 -12.50
N SER A 905 -3.87 -20.45 -13.32
CA SER A 905 -4.41 -20.45 -14.70
C SER A 905 -5.91 -20.76 -14.76
N ASN A 906 -6.48 -21.40 -13.72
CA ASN A 906 -7.91 -21.69 -13.62
C ASN A 906 -8.54 -20.77 -12.56
N GLY A 907 -9.51 -19.94 -12.99
CA GLY A 907 -10.17 -18.98 -12.11
C GLY A 907 -11.00 -19.61 -10.99
N GLY A 908 -11.63 -20.77 -11.22
CA GLY A 908 -12.41 -21.46 -10.19
C GLY A 908 -11.56 -21.93 -9.01
N ILE A 909 -10.38 -22.49 -9.29
CA ILE A 909 -9.41 -22.88 -8.26
C ILE A 909 -8.92 -21.65 -7.49
N ALA A 910 -8.66 -20.55 -8.19
CA ALA A 910 -8.21 -19.30 -7.57
C ALA A 910 -9.26 -18.70 -6.62
N ILE A 911 -10.54 -18.67 -7.02
CA ILE A 911 -11.66 -18.21 -6.17
C ILE A 911 -11.79 -19.10 -4.93
N LEU A 912 -11.76 -20.42 -5.08
CA LEU A 912 -11.85 -21.35 -3.96
C LEU A 912 -10.72 -21.13 -2.95
N LEU A 913 -9.48 -21.00 -3.40
CA LEU A 913 -8.33 -20.77 -2.53
C LEU A 913 -8.39 -19.38 -1.85
N SER A 914 -8.86 -18.35 -2.53
CA SER A 914 -9.05 -17.02 -1.91
C SER A 914 -10.20 -17.01 -0.89
N ALA A 915 -11.28 -17.75 -1.12
CA ALA A 915 -12.36 -17.90 -0.16
C ALA A 915 -11.89 -18.67 1.10
N LEU A 916 -11.07 -19.71 0.94
CA LEU A 916 -10.42 -20.41 2.06
C LEU A 916 -9.47 -19.50 2.84
N PHE A 917 -8.72 -18.62 2.17
CA PHE A 917 -7.90 -17.61 2.84
C PHE A 917 -8.76 -16.62 3.65
N ASN A 918 -9.89 -16.15 3.10
CA ASN A 918 -10.83 -15.29 3.83
C ASN A 918 -11.41 -15.98 5.08
N LEU A 919 -11.78 -17.26 4.99
CA LEU A 919 -12.23 -18.04 6.15
C LEU A 919 -11.11 -18.19 7.21
N ALA A 920 -9.88 -18.46 6.79
CA ALA A 920 -8.74 -18.54 7.71
C ALA A 920 -8.48 -17.18 8.40
N GLN A 921 -8.57 -16.07 7.66
CA GLN A 921 -8.46 -14.73 8.24
C GLN A 921 -9.49 -14.50 9.35
N MET A 922 -10.76 -14.88 9.13
CA MET A 922 -11.82 -14.75 10.13
C MET A 922 -11.50 -15.50 11.44
N THR A 923 -10.91 -16.69 11.36
CA THR A 923 -10.49 -17.45 12.56
C THR A 923 -9.35 -16.78 13.33
N PHE A 924 -8.34 -16.25 12.64
CA PHE A 924 -7.14 -15.66 13.26
C PHE A 924 -7.23 -14.14 13.51
N ALA A 925 -8.42 -13.54 13.39
CA ALA A 925 -8.61 -12.09 13.55
C ALA A 925 -8.69 -11.61 15.02
N GLY A 926 -8.75 -12.52 15.99
CA GLY A 926 -8.88 -12.20 17.43
C GLY A 926 -10.32 -12.21 17.97
N PHE A 927 -11.34 -12.21 17.10
CA PHE A 927 -12.75 -12.14 17.52
C PHE A 927 -13.32 -13.49 18.02
N PHE A 928 -13.05 -14.59 17.31
CA PHE A 928 -13.53 -15.93 17.71
C PHE A 928 -12.62 -16.63 18.72
N VAL A 929 -11.33 -16.30 18.73
CA VAL A 929 -10.31 -16.89 19.59
C VAL A 929 -9.40 -15.77 20.06
N HIS A 930 -9.28 -15.61 21.38
CA HIS A 930 -8.40 -14.63 22.02
C HIS A 930 -6.95 -14.79 21.54
N LEU A 931 -6.28 -13.70 21.17
CA LEU A 931 -4.98 -13.75 20.48
C LEU A 931 -3.87 -14.47 21.29
N ASP A 932 -3.91 -14.37 22.62
CA ASP A 932 -2.93 -15.06 23.48
C ASP A 932 -3.21 -16.54 23.74
N SER A 933 -4.44 -17.02 23.57
CA SER A 933 -4.78 -18.43 23.81
C SER A 933 -4.49 -19.32 22.60
N ILE A 934 -4.13 -18.73 21.46
CA ILE A 934 -3.73 -19.46 20.25
C ILE A 934 -2.43 -20.24 20.52
N PRO A 935 -2.40 -21.57 20.29
CA PRO A 935 -1.21 -22.39 20.52
C PRO A 935 0.03 -21.84 19.80
N PRO A 936 1.23 -21.81 20.43
CA PRO A 936 2.43 -21.20 19.85
C PRO A 936 2.79 -21.66 18.43
N VAL A 937 2.50 -22.92 18.09
CA VAL A 937 2.72 -23.52 16.76
C VAL A 937 1.89 -22.85 15.65
N LEU A 938 0.69 -22.34 15.98
CA LEU A 938 -0.22 -21.67 15.04
C LEU A 938 -0.22 -20.15 15.22
N ARG A 939 0.31 -19.63 16.33
CA ARG A 939 0.28 -18.21 16.71
C ARG A 939 0.92 -17.26 15.68
N TRP A 940 1.81 -17.74 14.81
CA TRP A 940 2.40 -16.93 13.73
C TRP A 940 1.42 -16.63 12.56
N LEU A 941 0.38 -17.46 12.36
CA LEU A 941 -0.60 -17.27 11.28
C LEU A 941 -1.40 -15.97 11.44
N GLN A 942 -1.58 -15.49 12.68
CA GLN A 942 -2.24 -14.20 12.95
C GLN A 942 -1.54 -13.03 12.26
N TRP A 943 -0.21 -13.09 12.07
CA TRP A 943 0.56 -12.02 11.44
C TRP A 943 0.41 -11.99 9.91
N LEU A 944 -0.12 -13.06 9.31
CA LEU A 944 -0.50 -13.11 7.89
C LEU A 944 -1.97 -12.73 7.66
N CYS A 945 -2.70 -12.28 8.70
CA CYS A 945 -4.11 -11.95 8.63
C CYS A 945 -4.32 -10.42 8.59
N PRO A 946 -4.53 -9.80 7.41
CA PRO A 946 -4.95 -8.41 7.30
C PRO A 946 -6.14 -8.04 8.20
N LEU A 947 -7.16 -8.91 8.28
CA LEU A 947 -8.36 -8.67 9.09
C LEU A 947 -8.04 -8.48 10.58
N LYS A 948 -7.02 -9.15 11.14
CA LYS A 948 -6.56 -8.92 12.53
C LYS A 948 -6.19 -7.45 12.75
N TYR A 949 -5.29 -6.93 11.91
CA TYR A 949 -4.80 -5.55 12.01
C TYR A 949 -5.92 -4.53 11.76
N THR A 950 -6.83 -4.84 10.84
CA THR A 950 -8.03 -4.04 10.59
C THR A 950 -8.91 -3.94 11.84
N LEU A 951 -9.16 -5.04 12.55
CA LEU A 951 -10.00 -5.01 13.75
C LEU A 951 -9.31 -4.42 14.96
N GLU A 952 -8.03 -4.69 15.17
CA GLU A 952 -7.25 -4.06 16.24
C GLU A 952 -7.28 -2.53 16.07
N ALA A 953 -7.01 -2.02 14.86
CA ALA A 953 -7.07 -0.59 14.56
C ALA A 953 -8.49 0.02 14.67
N LEU A 954 -9.54 -0.67 14.22
CA LEU A 954 -10.93 -0.19 14.34
C LEU A 954 -11.42 -0.19 15.79
N SER A 955 -11.03 -1.19 16.58
CA SER A 955 -11.42 -1.30 18.00
C SER A 955 -10.74 -0.21 18.82
N VAL A 956 -9.42 -0.03 18.66
CA VAL A 956 -8.66 1.06 19.30
C VAL A 956 -9.20 2.44 18.91
N ASN A 957 -9.65 2.61 17.66
CA ASN A 957 -10.26 3.86 17.20
C ASN A 957 -11.61 4.20 17.87
N GLU A 958 -12.46 3.20 18.11
CA GLU A 958 -13.74 3.38 18.82
C GLU A 958 -13.52 3.59 20.32
N VAL A 959 -12.62 2.81 20.93
CA VAL A 959 -12.32 2.87 22.36
C VAL A 959 -11.67 4.19 22.78
N ASN A 960 -10.75 4.72 21.96
CA ASN A 960 -10.05 5.97 22.26
C ASN A 960 -10.93 7.24 22.18
N SER A 961 -12.22 7.13 21.88
CA SER A 961 -13.15 8.27 22.00
C SER A 961 -13.74 8.43 23.41
N GLY A 962 -13.09 7.90 24.44
CA GLY A 962 -13.52 8.02 25.84
C GLY A 962 -14.74 7.15 26.20
N LEU A 963 -14.90 5.98 25.56
CA LEU A 963 -16.05 5.11 25.80
C LEU A 963 -15.94 4.45 27.19
N MET A 964 -16.76 4.92 28.13
CA MET A 964 -17.02 4.27 29.41
C MET A 964 -18.15 3.25 29.24
N ILE A 965 -17.97 2.06 29.84
CA ILE A 965 -18.97 0.99 29.83
C ILE A 965 -19.72 1.02 31.16
N GLU A 966 -20.99 1.40 31.09
CA GLU A 966 -21.93 1.38 32.23
C GLU A 966 -22.58 -0.01 32.31
N ASP A 967 -22.32 -0.78 33.37
CA ASP A 967 -22.95 -2.09 33.58
C ASP A 967 -23.23 -2.37 35.07
N THR A 968 -24.07 -3.36 35.37
CA THR A 968 -24.44 -3.74 36.75
C THR A 968 -23.93 -5.12 37.10
N LEU A 969 -22.75 -5.20 37.72
CA LEU A 969 -22.19 -6.46 38.20
C LEU A 969 -22.84 -6.83 39.55
N SER A 970 -23.65 -7.89 39.56
CA SER A 970 -24.36 -8.39 40.75
C SER A 970 -25.24 -7.33 41.47
N GLY A 971 -25.75 -6.35 40.72
CA GLY A 971 -26.60 -5.27 41.23
C GLY A 971 -25.86 -4.01 41.70
N VAL A 972 -24.53 -3.97 41.58
CA VAL A 972 -23.72 -2.76 41.79
C VAL A 972 -23.40 -2.13 40.42
N PRO A 973 -23.68 -0.83 40.20
CA PRO A 973 -23.23 -0.14 38.99
C PRO A 973 -21.71 -0.01 39.00
N VAL A 974 -21.06 -0.35 37.89
CA VAL A 974 -19.61 -0.25 37.71
C VAL A 974 -19.32 0.36 36.34
N ASP A 975 -18.61 1.48 36.34
CA ASP A 975 -18.18 2.16 35.12
C ASP A 975 -16.73 1.75 34.80
N VAL A 976 -16.55 0.96 33.74
CA VAL A 976 -15.25 0.40 33.34
C VAL A 976 -14.78 1.02 32.03
N SER A 977 -13.48 1.30 31.90
CA SER A 977 -12.93 1.77 30.63
C SER A 977 -12.98 0.67 29.57
N ALA A 978 -13.42 1.00 28.35
CA ALA A 978 -13.49 0.03 27.26
C ALA A 978 -12.11 -0.50 26.83
N GLN A 979 -11.01 0.20 27.14
CA GLN A 979 -9.62 -0.25 26.94
C GLN A 979 -9.33 -1.57 27.68
N LEU A 980 -9.65 -1.62 28.98
CA LEU A 980 -9.41 -2.81 29.80
C LEU A 980 -10.19 -4.03 29.28
N ILE A 981 -11.45 -3.83 28.89
CA ILE A 981 -12.31 -4.89 28.37
C ILE A 981 -11.86 -5.33 26.97
N MET A 982 -11.41 -4.42 26.11
CA MET A 982 -10.87 -4.74 24.79
C MET A 982 -9.63 -5.65 24.89
N ASN A 983 -8.72 -5.34 25.81
CA ASN A 983 -7.50 -6.12 26.05
C ASN A 983 -7.85 -7.51 26.62
N LEU A 984 -8.67 -7.57 27.68
CA LEU A 984 -9.06 -8.84 28.32
C LEU A 984 -9.91 -9.77 27.44
N LEU A 985 -10.75 -9.24 26.54
CA LEU A 985 -11.69 -10.04 25.75
C LEU A 985 -11.12 -10.48 24.40
N PHE A 986 -10.19 -9.72 23.81
CA PHE A 986 -9.67 -9.97 22.46
C PHE A 986 -8.13 -10.02 22.36
N GLY A 987 -7.39 -9.47 23.32
CA GLY A 987 -5.92 -9.37 23.28
C GLY A 987 -5.40 -8.24 22.37
N PHE A 988 -6.20 -7.20 22.15
CA PHE A 988 -5.81 -6.00 21.40
C PHE A 988 -5.08 -5.00 22.32
N GLY A 989 -4.06 -4.31 21.81
CA GLY A 989 -3.27 -3.35 22.61
C GLY A 989 -3.58 -1.88 22.32
N ASP A 990 -3.69 -1.09 23.38
CA ASP A 990 -4.29 0.25 23.39
C ASP A 990 -3.53 1.31 22.56
N GLY A 991 -2.22 1.14 22.37
CA GLY A 991 -1.36 2.02 21.57
C GLY A 991 -1.16 1.63 20.10
N ASN A 992 -1.78 0.53 19.63
CA ASN A 992 -1.33 -0.14 18.40
C ASN A 992 -1.84 0.45 17.07
N TYR A 993 -2.77 1.41 17.11
CA TYR A 993 -3.40 2.02 15.92
C TYR A 993 -2.42 2.33 14.77
N TYR A 994 -1.34 3.08 15.04
CA TYR A 994 -0.39 3.48 13.99
C TYR A 994 0.44 2.32 13.45
N ARG A 995 0.78 1.34 14.31
CA ARG A 995 1.49 0.12 13.91
C ARG A 995 0.65 -0.67 12.92
N ASP A 996 -0.64 -0.84 13.22
CA ASP A 996 -1.52 -1.68 12.43
C ASP A 996 -1.90 -1.03 11.10
N VAL A 997 -2.11 0.29 11.08
CA VAL A 997 -2.24 1.09 9.84
C VAL A 997 -0.97 0.98 8.98
N LEU A 998 0.24 1.07 9.56
CA LEU A 998 1.50 0.90 8.83
C LEU A 998 1.64 -0.52 8.26
N VAL A 999 1.25 -1.55 9.02
CA VAL A 999 1.23 -2.95 8.54
C VAL A 999 0.25 -3.12 7.37
N LEU A 1000 -0.92 -2.48 7.38
CA LEU A 1000 -1.83 -2.48 6.22
C LEU A 1000 -1.17 -1.84 4.98
N PHE A 1001 -0.46 -0.72 5.11
CA PHE A 1001 0.34 -0.16 4.02
C PHE A 1001 1.45 -1.11 3.55
N ALA A 1002 2.11 -1.83 4.46
CA ALA A 1002 3.12 -2.83 4.12
C ALA A 1002 2.52 -4.00 3.33
N PHE A 1003 1.30 -4.46 3.66
CA PHE A 1003 0.57 -5.45 2.86
C PHE A 1003 0.22 -4.94 1.46
N ILE A 1004 -0.23 -3.68 1.32
CA ILE A 1004 -0.48 -3.04 0.01
C ILE A 1004 0.80 -3.06 -0.83
N GLY A 1005 1.93 -2.64 -0.26
CA GLY A 1005 3.23 -2.67 -0.94
C GLY A 1005 3.68 -4.08 -1.32
N ALA A 1006 3.60 -5.03 -0.40
CA ALA A 1006 4.01 -6.42 -0.61
C ALA A 1006 3.18 -7.12 -1.69
N PHE A 1007 1.85 -7.05 -1.62
CA PHE A 1007 0.98 -7.64 -2.65
C PHE A 1007 1.07 -6.88 -3.98
N GLY A 1008 1.28 -5.57 -3.97
CA GLY A 1008 1.55 -4.79 -5.19
C GLY A 1008 2.82 -5.25 -5.92
N ILE A 1009 3.94 -5.40 -5.20
CA ILE A 1009 5.21 -5.91 -5.77
C ILE A 1009 5.05 -7.36 -6.23
N ALA A 1010 4.41 -8.22 -5.43
CA ALA A 1010 4.18 -9.62 -5.77
C ALA A 1010 3.29 -9.77 -7.03
N LEU A 1011 2.27 -8.92 -7.18
CA LEU A 1011 1.41 -8.83 -8.36
C LEU A 1011 2.19 -8.37 -9.60
N VAL A 1012 3.01 -7.31 -9.50
CA VAL A 1012 3.89 -6.87 -10.61
C VAL A 1012 4.82 -8.01 -11.03
N GLY A 1013 5.44 -8.72 -10.08
CA GLY A 1013 6.28 -9.88 -10.34
C GLY A 1013 5.51 -11.02 -11.03
N ALA A 1014 4.34 -11.40 -10.51
CA ALA A 1014 3.50 -12.43 -11.11
C ALA A 1014 3.09 -12.04 -12.55
N VAL A 1015 2.69 -10.79 -12.78
CA VAL A 1015 2.32 -10.31 -14.13
C VAL A 1015 3.53 -10.32 -15.07
N TRP A 1016 4.74 -9.95 -14.60
CA TRP A 1016 5.94 -9.98 -15.42
C TRP A 1016 6.39 -11.40 -15.79
N PHE A 1017 6.46 -12.31 -14.82
CA PHE A 1017 7.04 -13.65 -14.98
C PHE A 1017 6.02 -14.75 -15.34
N ARG A 1018 4.81 -14.75 -14.75
CA ARG A 1018 3.79 -15.79 -14.97
C ARG A 1018 2.80 -15.44 -16.08
N LEU A 1019 2.33 -14.20 -16.18
CA LEU A 1019 1.38 -13.80 -17.25
C LEU A 1019 2.08 -13.53 -18.59
N ARG A 1020 2.92 -14.47 -19.01
CA ARG A 1020 3.57 -14.49 -20.31
C ARG A 1020 2.98 -15.60 -21.15
N GLU A 1021 2.79 -15.35 -22.44
CA GLU A 1021 2.52 -16.41 -23.41
C GLU A 1021 3.69 -17.41 -23.43
N THR A 1022 3.36 -18.68 -23.13
CA THR A 1022 4.22 -19.87 -23.20
C THR A 1022 3.47 -20.90 -24.04
N ARG A 1023 4.07 -21.35 -25.15
CA ARG A 1023 3.50 -22.28 -26.15
C ARG A 1023 4.50 -23.40 -26.52
#